data_AF-A0A9X3EQW9-F1
#
_entry.id   AF-A0A9X3EQW9-F1
#
_cell.length_a   1.000
_cell.length_b   1.000
_cell.length_c   1.000
_cell.angle_alpha   90.00
_cell.angle_beta   90.00
_cell.angle_gamma   90.00
#
_symmetry.space_group_name_H-M   'P 1'
#
loop_
_entity.id
_entity.type
_entity.pdbx_description
1 polymer ?
#
loop_
_entity_poly.entity_id
_entity_poly.type
_entity_poly.pdbx_seq_one_letter_code
_entity_poly.pdbx_strand_id
1 'polypeptide(L)'
;MLRTAGVVSSIVSCFLLSACYEGGGAAGDDVATAERIVTAEDLEGLGAAGVLELDLGVEAVRFSFAAGPIDFSRVVVVGEDGRRSLLQDLLARRGEAWGVIPARLELGDSFLVDAEMVADAAKRRPTTLMVTQGAALSRLPRIDQVVTAGDGVPSLVAGDLGFLPKGEPRAAAQTFLQDVAPVFRMHAATDLEPLRVKSDDLGQVHVKFQQYLHDLPVVGGELTVHADGVSGRVHAVSGRFIAGEDLASEPEVEGEAALAKVLSGLPADAASTDAPDLVYVVTEDSVALAWMAEVTYTSADGPERDFVFADARTGELVTRHPQHHRALVRKVYDAKKGESLPGSEIANPGSSADLSAKDAFTYAGTTYNFYKDRFGRDSFNGAGATIHSSVHFSVGYDNAFWNGQQMVYGDGSGQYFSSLARDLDIVAHELTHAVTQYEANLVYQNQSGALNEAFSDVMAASVQAHVAGGVVSAATWKLAEASWTPTTSGDAMRYMDDPIKDGQSYDYWPTRYQGSQDNGGVHLNSGIANLAFKLLVTGGVHPRGKTANNVTGIGITKASKIFYDALVTYLQSTATFQDARNATAQAATAIHGAASAEVAAVHAAWTAVGVPGDPGSGGGGGGGGSCTGTQYQGTLSGAGAQQAQPNGSYYQTTATKTHKACLTGPNGTDFDLYLLKWNGSAWAQVAKSETATSSESISYVGTAGYYTYTVASYSGAGNYTLTAGVQ
;
A
#
# COMPACT_ATOMS: atom_id res chain seq x y z
N MET A 1 9.91 -45.62 47.47
CA MET A 1 11.04 -46.44 47.01
C MET A 1 11.70 -45.66 45.89
N LEU A 2 12.69 -44.84 46.25
CA LEU A 2 14.13 -45.16 46.24
C LEU A 2 14.66 -45.18 44.79
N ARG A 3 15.40 -44.18 44.33
CA ARG A 3 16.75 -43.70 44.75
C ARG A 3 17.65 -43.99 43.53
N THR A 4 18.66 -43.21 43.13
CA THR A 4 19.61 -42.36 43.87
C THR A 4 20.44 -41.62 42.81
N ALA A 5 20.64 -40.30 42.92
CA ALA A 5 21.81 -39.63 43.53
C ALA A 5 23.02 -39.55 42.58
N GLY A 6 23.81 -38.49 42.50
CA GLY A 6 24.06 -37.28 43.32
C GLY A 6 25.11 -36.44 42.56
N VAL A 7 25.72 -35.33 42.98
CA VAL A 7 25.89 -34.60 44.26
C VAL A 7 26.82 -33.40 43.87
N VAL A 8 26.43 -32.12 44.08
CA VAL A 8 26.78 -31.17 45.17
C VAL A 8 27.88 -30.14 44.82
N SER A 9 27.60 -28.84 45.04
CA SER A 9 28.21 -27.92 46.06
C SER A 9 27.68 -26.47 45.84
N SER A 10 26.78 -25.89 46.68
CA SER A 10 26.94 -25.13 47.97
C SER A 10 27.62 -23.74 47.83
N ILE A 11 27.02 -22.61 48.27
CA ILE A 11 27.05 -21.97 49.64
C ILE A 11 26.00 -20.79 49.64
N VAL A 12 24.93 -20.73 50.47
CA VAL A 12 24.76 -20.07 51.82
C VAL A 12 24.90 -18.52 51.76
N SER A 13 24.05 -17.60 52.26
CA SER A 13 23.09 -17.55 53.38
C SER A 13 22.09 -16.38 53.25
N CYS A 14 20.96 -16.49 53.94
CA CYS A 14 19.94 -15.47 54.21
C CYS A 14 20.30 -14.65 55.47
N PHE A 15 19.84 -13.39 55.64
CA PHE A 15 19.32 -12.85 56.92
C PHE A 15 18.65 -11.48 56.76
N LEU A 16 17.39 -11.40 57.19
CA LEU A 16 16.64 -10.20 57.58
C LEU A 16 17.00 -9.82 59.02
N LEU A 17 17.01 -8.52 59.35
CA LEU A 17 16.81 -8.03 60.71
C LEU A 17 16.19 -6.61 60.70
N SER A 18 15.22 -6.44 61.59
CA SER A 18 14.35 -5.29 61.77
C SER A 18 14.82 -4.42 62.95
N ALA A 19 14.63 -3.10 62.83
CA ALA A 19 14.37 -2.07 63.84
C ALA A 19 15.20 -1.96 65.14
N CYS A 20 15.69 -0.74 65.43
CA CYS A 20 15.56 -0.04 66.72
C CYS A 20 15.75 1.49 66.59
N TYR A 21 14.84 2.22 67.22
CA TYR A 21 14.77 3.66 67.57
C TYR A 21 15.94 4.02 68.54
N GLU A 22 16.50 5.24 68.70
CA GLU A 22 15.94 6.52 69.15
C GLU A 22 17.11 7.54 69.31
N GLY A 23 16.92 8.85 69.09
CA GLY A 23 17.88 9.90 69.52
C GLY A 23 17.96 11.15 68.62
N GLY A 24 17.39 12.27 69.08
CA GLY A 24 17.14 13.46 68.26
C GLY A 24 18.29 14.42 67.96
N GLY A 25 18.00 15.36 67.07
CA GLY A 25 18.83 16.53 66.74
C GLY A 25 18.33 17.19 65.45
N ALA A 26 17.90 18.44 65.52
CA ALA A 26 17.33 19.19 64.42
C ALA A 26 18.35 19.58 63.34
N ALA A 27 18.05 19.34 62.07
CA ALA A 27 18.32 20.16 60.87
C ALA A 27 17.84 19.36 59.65
N GLY A 28 17.19 20.02 58.69
CA GLY A 28 16.62 19.36 57.51
C GLY A 28 17.69 18.81 56.57
N ASP A 29 17.38 17.69 55.91
CA ASP A 29 18.08 17.19 54.73
C ASP A 29 17.13 16.31 53.90
N ASP A 30 17.23 16.48 52.58
CA ASP A 30 16.50 15.77 51.53
C ASP A 30 16.65 14.24 51.63
N VAL A 31 15.55 13.51 51.39
CA VAL A 31 15.61 12.06 51.16
C VAL A 31 16.21 11.86 49.77
N ALA A 32 17.50 11.51 49.71
CA ALA A 32 18.15 11.10 48.46
C ALA A 32 17.46 9.86 47.89
N THR A 33 16.85 9.99 46.71
CA THR A 33 16.38 8.86 45.89
C THR A 33 17.59 7.99 45.51
N ALA A 34 17.44 6.66 45.57
CA ALA A 34 18.47 5.75 45.07
C ALA A 34 18.74 6.07 43.59
N GLU A 35 20.02 6.25 43.25
CA GLU A 35 20.46 6.69 41.93
C GLU A 35 21.31 5.59 41.27
N ARG A 36 20.87 5.11 40.11
CA ARG A 36 21.65 4.19 39.28
C ARG A 36 22.47 4.95 38.26
N ILE A 37 23.75 4.63 38.15
CA ILE A 37 24.65 5.21 37.14
C ILE A 37 24.73 4.25 35.94
N VAL A 38 24.54 4.78 34.73
CA VAL A 38 24.68 4.06 33.46
C VAL A 38 25.77 4.71 32.62
N THR A 39 26.62 3.88 32.03
CA THR A 39 27.79 4.24 31.23
C THR A 39 27.80 3.50 29.88
N ALA A 40 28.74 3.86 28.99
CA ALA A 40 28.90 3.16 27.71
C ALA A 40 29.24 1.66 27.89
N GLU A 41 30.00 1.30 28.93
CA GLU A 41 30.38 -0.09 29.22
C GLU A 41 29.18 -0.99 29.53
N ASP A 42 28.12 -0.43 30.14
CA ASP A 42 26.88 -1.17 30.43
C ASP A 42 26.17 -1.64 29.14
N LEU A 43 26.30 -0.88 28.05
CA LEU A 43 25.73 -1.24 26.74
C LEU A 43 26.64 -2.20 25.97
N GLU A 44 27.96 -2.10 26.14
CA GLU A 44 28.93 -3.02 25.54
C GLU A 44 28.78 -4.44 26.11
N GLY A 45 28.50 -4.57 27.41
CA GLY A 45 28.25 -5.85 28.08
C GLY A 45 27.03 -6.62 27.58
N LEU A 46 26.11 -5.97 26.85
CA LEU A 46 24.88 -6.58 26.30
C LEU A 46 25.06 -7.16 24.88
N GLY A 47 26.21 -6.91 24.22
CA GLY A 47 26.44 -7.30 22.82
C GLY A 47 25.70 -6.44 21.79
N ALA A 48 26.03 -6.58 20.50
CA ALA A 48 25.63 -5.63 19.44
C ALA A 48 24.11 -5.45 19.22
N ALA A 49 23.28 -6.40 19.64
CA ALA A 49 21.81 -6.35 19.50
C ALA A 49 21.08 -6.18 20.85
N GLY A 50 21.82 -6.08 21.97
CA GLY A 50 21.22 -5.97 23.30
C GLY A 50 20.68 -4.57 23.59
N VAL A 51 19.54 -4.50 24.28
CA VAL A 51 18.89 -3.26 24.71
C VAL A 51 18.93 -3.18 26.23
N LEU A 52 19.32 -2.02 26.76
CA LEU A 52 19.32 -1.75 28.20
C LEU A 52 17.97 -1.15 28.61
N GLU A 53 17.21 -1.90 29.41
CA GLU A 53 15.92 -1.46 29.95
C GLU A 53 16.08 -0.93 31.38
N LEU A 54 15.52 0.24 31.66
CA LEU A 54 15.67 0.98 32.91
C LEU A 54 14.29 1.41 33.43
N ASP A 55 13.93 0.95 34.62
CA ASP A 55 12.64 1.28 35.24
C ASP A 55 12.76 2.53 36.12
N LEU A 56 12.26 3.65 35.62
CA LEU A 56 12.31 4.94 36.30
C LEU A 56 11.29 5.05 37.43
N GLY A 57 10.32 4.13 37.51
CA GLY A 57 9.43 4.00 38.67
C GLY A 57 10.08 3.33 39.88
N VAL A 58 11.28 2.76 39.71
CA VAL A 58 12.05 2.11 40.77
C VAL A 58 13.17 3.01 41.29
N GLU A 59 13.95 3.62 40.39
CA GLU A 59 15.08 4.47 40.76
C GLU A 59 15.37 5.51 39.66
N ALA A 60 15.94 6.65 40.06
CA ALA A 60 16.39 7.65 39.11
C ALA A 60 17.70 7.19 38.45
N VAL A 61 17.89 7.52 37.17
CA VAL A 61 19.05 7.06 36.41
C VAL A 61 19.92 8.23 35.99
N ARG A 62 21.21 8.17 36.34
CA ARG A 62 22.24 9.09 35.87
C ARG A 62 23.01 8.47 34.70
N PHE A 63 22.99 9.14 33.56
CA PHE A 63 23.84 8.78 32.43
C PHE A 63 25.16 9.53 32.55
N SER A 64 26.27 8.79 32.62
CA SER A 64 27.62 9.34 32.77
C SER A 64 28.46 9.05 31.52
N PHE A 65 28.99 10.11 30.91
CA PHE A 65 29.84 10.01 29.72
C PHE A 65 31.32 9.81 30.03
N ALA A 66 31.67 9.58 31.31
CA ALA A 66 33.05 9.40 31.75
C ALA A 66 33.74 8.19 31.10
N ALA A 67 32.97 7.17 30.71
CA ALA A 67 33.46 5.96 30.04
C ALA A 67 33.31 5.99 28.50
N GLY A 68 32.82 7.10 27.92
CA GLY A 68 32.59 7.22 26.47
C GLY A 68 31.14 7.57 26.11
N PRO A 69 30.85 7.75 24.80
CA PRO A 69 29.52 8.09 24.32
C PRO A 69 28.54 6.92 24.53
N ILE A 70 27.33 7.24 24.98
CA ILE A 70 26.26 6.26 25.21
C ILE A 70 25.35 6.21 23.96
N ASP A 71 25.14 5.01 23.42
CA ASP A 71 24.19 4.78 22.32
C ASP A 71 22.75 4.73 22.84
N PHE A 72 22.11 5.89 22.93
CA PHE A 72 20.74 6.01 23.41
C PHE A 72 19.68 5.34 22.52
N SER A 73 20.04 4.91 21.29
CA SER A 73 19.15 4.10 20.44
C SER A 73 18.92 2.69 21.00
N ARG A 74 19.72 2.31 22.01
CA ARG A 74 19.68 1.00 22.68
C ARG A 74 19.30 1.10 24.16
N VAL A 75 18.79 2.24 24.60
CA VAL A 75 18.33 2.47 25.97
C VAL A 75 16.83 2.71 25.99
N VAL A 76 16.10 1.82 26.66
CA VAL A 76 14.65 1.93 26.86
C VAL A 76 14.40 2.28 28.32
N VAL A 77 13.67 3.37 28.55
CA VAL A 77 13.19 3.74 29.89
C VAL A 77 11.73 3.35 30.05
N VAL A 78 11.36 2.87 31.24
CA VAL A 78 9.99 2.55 31.64
C VAL A 78 9.53 3.60 32.64
N GLY A 79 8.45 4.32 32.33
CA GLY A 79 7.86 5.30 33.26
C GLY A 79 7.06 4.63 34.37
N GLU A 80 6.66 5.39 35.39
CA GLU A 80 5.78 4.92 36.49
C GLU A 80 4.44 4.33 35.99
N ASP A 81 3.98 4.75 34.81
CA ASP A 81 2.77 4.23 34.15
C ASP A 81 3.01 2.92 33.38
N GLY A 82 4.22 2.35 33.44
CA GLY A 82 4.63 1.13 32.75
C GLY A 82 4.93 1.34 31.26
N ARG A 83 4.86 2.57 30.73
CA ARG A 83 5.14 2.82 29.32
C ARG A 83 6.63 2.77 29.02
N ARG A 84 6.99 2.06 27.95
CA ARG A 84 8.35 1.93 27.45
C ARG A 84 8.62 3.02 26.41
N SER A 85 9.72 3.75 26.55
CA SER A 85 10.15 4.80 25.62
C SER A 85 11.63 4.68 25.31
N LEU A 86 12.02 4.91 24.06
CA LEU A 86 13.43 4.99 23.69
C LEU A 86 14.02 6.32 24.19
N LEU A 87 15.16 6.24 24.88
CA LEU A 87 15.78 7.42 25.48
C LEU A 87 16.28 8.40 24.41
N GLN A 88 16.75 7.92 23.26
CA GLN A 88 17.14 8.77 22.13
C GLN A 88 16.00 9.69 21.69
N ASP A 89 14.78 9.15 21.58
CA ASP A 89 13.61 9.92 21.14
C ASP A 89 13.14 10.91 22.21
N LEU A 90 13.25 10.53 23.48
CA LEU A 90 12.97 11.44 24.59
C LEU A 90 13.95 12.62 24.60
N LEU A 91 15.24 12.36 24.40
CA LEU A 91 16.27 13.40 24.31
C LEU A 91 16.09 14.28 23.08
N ALA A 92 15.69 13.72 21.93
CA ALA A 92 15.39 14.51 20.74
C ALA A 92 14.20 15.46 20.93
N ARG A 93 13.18 15.05 21.70
CA ARG A 93 11.97 15.84 21.94
C ARG A 93 12.06 16.81 23.12
N ARG A 94 12.75 16.40 24.19
CA ARG A 94 12.73 17.09 25.50
C ARG A 94 14.12 17.43 26.03
N GLY A 95 15.19 16.99 25.37
CA GLY A 95 16.56 17.20 25.83
C GLY A 95 16.84 18.65 26.21
N GLU A 96 16.48 19.61 25.36
CA GLU A 96 16.67 21.03 25.67
C GLU A 96 15.92 21.50 26.93
N ALA A 97 14.70 21.00 27.16
CA ALA A 97 13.92 21.30 28.36
C ALA A 97 14.52 20.65 29.63
N TRP A 98 15.27 19.57 29.46
CA TRP A 98 16.03 18.90 30.51
C TRP A 98 17.45 19.46 30.69
N GLY A 99 17.82 20.50 29.93
CA GLY A 99 19.19 21.05 29.91
C GLY A 99 20.22 20.14 29.21
N VAL A 100 19.76 19.10 28.50
CA VAL A 100 20.56 18.11 27.79
C VAL A 100 20.47 18.37 26.29
N ILE A 101 21.47 19.01 25.70
CA ILE A 101 21.56 19.11 24.23
C ILE A 101 22.63 18.12 23.75
N PRO A 102 22.25 16.99 23.10
CA PRO A 102 23.16 15.89 22.80
C PRO A 102 24.42 16.30 22.02
N ALA A 103 24.32 17.32 21.16
CA ALA A 103 25.44 17.86 20.39
C ALA A 103 26.46 18.68 21.22
N ARG A 104 26.21 18.90 22.52
CA ARG A 104 27.05 19.69 23.43
C ARG A 104 27.53 18.90 24.66
N LEU A 105 27.26 17.60 24.74
CA LEU A 105 27.72 16.76 25.84
C LEU A 105 29.19 16.39 25.63
N GLU A 106 30.04 16.69 26.62
CA GLU A 106 31.46 16.39 26.62
C GLU A 106 31.80 15.15 27.47
N LEU A 107 32.99 14.58 27.24
CA LEU A 107 33.55 13.53 28.09
C LEU A 107 33.76 14.06 29.52
N GLY A 108 32.92 13.62 30.45
CA GLY A 108 32.91 14.07 31.85
C GLY A 108 31.55 14.61 32.31
N ASP A 109 30.64 14.88 31.37
CA ASP A 109 29.28 15.28 31.69
C ASP A 109 28.45 14.13 32.23
N SER A 110 27.40 14.46 32.99
CA SER A 110 26.34 13.54 33.35
C SER A 110 25.01 14.27 33.43
N PHE A 111 23.91 13.55 33.20
CA PHE A 111 22.57 14.07 33.46
C PHE A 111 21.68 13.00 34.09
N LEU A 112 20.72 13.45 34.89
CA LEU A 112 19.73 12.62 35.56
C LEU A 112 18.47 12.50 34.70
N VAL A 113 17.86 11.33 34.71
CA VAL A 113 16.50 11.08 34.22
C VAL A 113 15.73 10.40 35.34
N ASP A 114 14.61 10.99 35.73
CA ASP A 114 13.68 10.43 36.72
C ASP A 114 12.27 10.29 36.14
N ALA A 115 11.36 9.71 36.94
CA ALA A 115 9.97 9.52 36.55
C ALA A 115 9.25 10.84 36.23
N GLU A 116 9.57 11.93 36.92
CA GLU A 116 8.91 13.24 36.76
C GLU A 116 9.31 13.90 35.43
N MET A 117 10.57 13.77 35.02
CA MET A 117 11.06 14.25 33.72
C MET A 117 10.30 13.59 32.55
N VAL A 118 9.88 12.34 32.72
CA VAL A 118 9.12 11.56 31.73
C VAL A 118 7.60 11.77 31.86
N ALA A 119 7.09 12.11 33.05
CA ALA A 119 5.67 12.27 33.33
C ALA A 119 5.14 13.70 33.06
N ASP A 120 4.63 13.99 31.86
CA ASP A 120 3.58 15.02 31.71
C ASP A 120 2.76 14.86 30.41
N ALA A 121 1.69 14.07 30.49
CA ALA A 121 0.62 14.03 29.49
C ALA A 121 -0.79 14.17 30.10
N ALA A 122 -0.89 14.35 31.42
CA ALA A 122 -2.16 14.14 32.15
C ALA A 122 -2.81 15.42 32.71
N LYS A 123 -2.16 16.58 32.72
CA LYS A 123 -2.76 17.82 33.27
C LYS A 123 -3.14 18.83 32.20
N ARG A 124 -4.11 18.47 31.37
CA ARG A 124 -5.13 19.37 30.78
C ARG A 124 -6.18 18.48 30.11
N ARG A 125 -7.36 18.38 30.72
CA ARG A 125 -8.59 18.05 29.97
C ARG A 125 -9.08 19.33 29.31
N PRO A 126 -9.21 19.38 27.97
CA PRO A 126 -10.24 20.16 27.32
C PRO A 126 -11.39 19.21 26.99
N THR A 127 -12.53 19.45 27.61
CA THR A 127 -13.83 19.08 27.07
C THR A 127 -14.03 19.78 25.72
N THR A 128 -14.53 19.02 24.74
CA THR A 128 -15.13 19.38 23.43
C THR A 128 -14.42 18.71 22.25
N LEU A 129 -15.18 17.81 21.60
CA LEU A 129 -14.90 17.07 20.36
C LEU A 129 -14.36 17.97 19.22
N MET A 130 -13.62 17.34 18.30
CA MET A 130 -13.09 17.85 17.01
C MET A 130 -11.69 18.50 16.96
N VAL A 131 -10.70 18.00 17.72
CA VAL A 131 -9.25 18.33 17.52
C VAL A 131 -8.30 17.10 17.68
N THR A 132 -8.81 15.87 17.81
CA THR A 132 -8.06 14.76 18.46
C THR A 132 -7.24 13.85 17.56
N GLN A 133 -7.55 13.72 16.27
CA GLN A 133 -6.89 12.74 15.40
C GLN A 133 -5.47 13.17 14.99
N GLY A 134 -5.27 14.41 14.54
CA GLY A 134 -3.95 14.93 14.17
C GLY A 134 -2.99 15.00 15.36
N ALA A 135 -3.51 15.32 16.55
CA ALA A 135 -2.75 15.29 17.79
C ALA A 135 -2.41 13.86 18.27
N ALA A 136 -3.21 12.87 17.91
CA ALA A 136 -2.94 11.46 18.18
C ALA A 136 -1.89 10.90 17.21
N LEU A 137 -2.01 11.23 15.92
CA LEU A 137 -0.99 10.91 14.91
C LEU A 137 0.36 11.53 15.29
N SER A 138 0.40 12.78 15.74
CA SER A 138 1.66 13.43 16.16
C SER A 138 2.31 12.81 17.42
N ARG A 139 1.61 11.92 18.14
CA ARG A 139 2.17 11.18 19.29
C ARG A 139 2.82 9.87 18.89
N LEU A 140 2.57 9.38 17.67
CA LEU A 140 3.21 8.16 17.17
C LEU A 140 4.70 8.43 16.91
N PRO A 141 5.60 7.48 17.21
CA PRO A 141 7.05 7.69 17.11
C PRO A 141 7.49 8.18 15.73
N ARG A 142 7.00 7.54 14.66
CA ARG A 142 7.22 7.95 13.28
C ARG A 142 6.07 7.49 12.41
N ILE A 143 5.59 8.39 11.55
CA ILE A 143 4.58 8.06 10.54
C ILE A 143 5.23 8.25 9.18
N ASP A 144 5.31 7.16 8.43
CA ASP A 144 5.84 7.14 7.07
C ASP A 144 4.70 7.32 6.05
N GLN A 145 3.50 6.80 6.36
CA GLN A 145 2.33 6.91 5.49
C GLN A 145 1.03 6.92 6.30
N VAL A 146 0.08 7.75 5.88
CA VAL A 146 -1.32 7.67 6.29
C VAL A 146 -2.20 7.68 5.05
N VAL A 147 -3.02 6.65 4.89
CA VAL A 147 -4.11 6.63 3.90
C VAL A 147 -5.41 6.73 4.67
N THR A 148 -6.26 7.66 4.26
CA THR A 148 -7.56 7.92 4.89
C THR A 148 -8.70 7.59 3.95
N ALA A 149 -9.75 6.98 4.47
CA ALA A 149 -11.02 6.84 3.78
C ALA A 149 -11.71 8.22 3.63
N GLY A 150 -12.79 8.27 2.84
CA GLY A 150 -13.53 9.51 2.56
C GLY A 150 -14.13 10.21 3.80
N ASP A 151 -14.29 9.48 4.90
CA ASP A 151 -14.74 9.98 6.21
C ASP A 151 -13.58 10.51 7.09
N GLY A 152 -12.34 10.41 6.60
CA GLY A 152 -11.13 10.83 7.29
C GLY A 152 -10.64 9.83 8.36
N VAL A 153 -11.24 8.65 8.49
CA VAL A 153 -10.69 7.56 9.30
C VAL A 153 -9.52 6.91 8.52
N PRO A 154 -8.37 6.62 9.15
CA PRO A 154 -7.25 6.02 8.44
C PRO A 154 -7.56 4.57 8.09
N SER A 155 -7.37 4.21 6.82
CA SER A 155 -7.39 2.82 6.36
C SER A 155 -6.00 2.18 6.38
N LEU A 156 -4.95 3.01 6.42
CA LEU A 156 -3.58 2.60 6.65
C LEU A 156 -2.86 3.67 7.46
N VAL A 157 -2.16 3.24 8.50
CA VAL A 157 -1.11 4.01 9.16
C VAL A 157 0.13 3.13 9.14
N ALA A 158 1.21 3.58 8.50
CA ALA A 158 2.46 2.83 8.41
C ALA A 158 3.63 3.71 8.90
N GLY A 159 4.60 3.10 9.55
CA GLY A 159 5.77 3.79 10.08
C GLY A 159 6.41 3.07 11.25
N ASP A 160 6.90 3.82 12.22
CA ASP A 160 7.23 3.31 13.55
C ASP A 160 6.12 3.70 14.51
N LEU A 161 5.18 2.78 14.75
CA LEU A 161 3.98 3.10 15.52
C LEU A 161 4.14 2.80 17.01
N GLY A 162 5.33 2.34 17.42
CA GLY A 162 5.64 1.93 18.79
C GLY A 162 5.78 0.41 18.90
N PHE A 163 5.55 -0.12 20.10
CA PHE A 163 5.75 -1.54 20.40
C PHE A 163 4.51 -2.13 21.04
N LEU A 164 4.24 -3.39 20.71
CA LEU A 164 3.29 -4.22 21.42
C LEU A 164 3.75 -4.41 22.88
N PRO A 165 2.84 -4.38 23.87
CA PRO A 165 3.12 -4.81 25.23
C PRO A 165 3.65 -6.25 25.28
N LYS A 166 4.46 -6.58 26.30
CA LYS A 166 4.88 -7.97 26.54
C LYS A 166 3.67 -8.84 26.85
N GLY A 167 3.48 -9.93 26.12
CA GLY A 167 2.36 -10.85 26.35
C GLY A 167 1.99 -11.65 25.11
N GLU A 168 0.82 -12.30 25.19
CA GLU A 168 0.24 -13.00 24.05
C GLU A 168 -0.17 -11.99 22.95
N PRO A 169 0.12 -12.27 21.66
CA PRO A 169 -0.06 -11.29 20.59
C PRO A 169 -1.45 -10.68 20.45
N ARG A 170 -2.53 -11.42 20.70
CA ARG A 170 -3.90 -10.87 20.62
C ARG A 170 -4.11 -9.82 21.70
N ALA A 171 -3.83 -10.16 22.95
CA ALA A 171 -3.99 -9.24 24.07
C ALA A 171 -3.08 -8.00 23.94
N ALA A 172 -1.86 -8.19 23.45
CA ALA A 172 -0.91 -7.11 23.22
C ALA A 172 -1.37 -6.17 22.09
N ALA A 173 -1.83 -6.72 20.96
CA ALA A 173 -2.34 -5.92 19.84
C ALA A 173 -3.66 -5.19 20.19
N GLN A 174 -4.52 -5.80 21.02
CA GLN A 174 -5.75 -5.16 21.49
C GLN A 174 -5.44 -3.94 22.38
N THR A 175 -4.52 -4.10 23.34
CA THR A 175 -4.04 -2.99 24.18
C THR A 175 -3.42 -1.88 23.32
N PHE A 176 -2.60 -2.25 22.33
CA PHE A 176 -2.01 -1.27 21.40
C PHE A 176 -3.08 -0.48 20.64
N LEU A 177 -4.12 -1.14 20.12
CA LEU A 177 -5.22 -0.46 19.41
C LEU A 177 -6.01 0.49 20.32
N GLN A 178 -6.15 0.18 21.61
CA GLN A 178 -6.75 1.08 22.58
C GLN A 178 -5.91 2.36 22.79
N ASP A 179 -4.58 2.24 22.81
CA ASP A 179 -3.67 3.39 22.93
C ASP A 179 -3.73 4.32 21.71
N VAL A 180 -3.96 3.76 20.52
CA VAL A 180 -4.12 4.52 19.27
C VAL A 180 -5.58 4.73 18.86
N ALA A 181 -6.55 4.44 19.74
CA ALA A 181 -7.98 4.59 19.47
C ALA A 181 -8.37 5.96 18.88
N PRO A 182 -7.81 7.10 19.34
CA PRO A 182 -8.13 8.41 18.76
C PRO A 182 -7.67 8.59 17.30
N VAL A 183 -6.69 7.80 16.83
CA VAL A 183 -6.23 7.80 15.43
C VAL A 183 -7.33 7.29 14.50
N PHE A 184 -8.05 6.26 14.92
CA PHE A 184 -9.14 5.64 14.16
C PHE A 184 -10.52 6.18 14.56
N ARG A 185 -10.57 7.21 15.43
CA ARG A 185 -11.80 7.78 15.98
C ARG A 185 -12.68 6.74 16.68
N MET A 186 -12.06 5.76 17.34
CA MET A 186 -12.80 4.77 18.13
C MET A 186 -13.43 5.47 19.34
N HIS A 187 -14.69 5.16 19.63
CA HIS A 187 -15.43 5.71 20.77
C HIS A 187 -16.01 4.59 21.64
N ALA A 188 -16.66 4.97 22.74
CA ALA A 188 -17.14 4.02 23.75
C ALA A 188 -18.18 2.99 23.27
N ALA A 189 -18.74 3.17 22.07
CA ALA A 189 -19.68 2.23 21.47
C ALA A 189 -19.02 1.32 20.44
N THR A 190 -17.70 1.41 20.27
CA THR A 190 -16.92 0.53 19.41
C THR A 190 -16.16 -0.47 20.25
N ASP A 191 -16.15 -1.73 19.81
CA ASP A 191 -15.25 -2.76 20.31
C ASP A 191 -14.49 -3.44 19.16
N LEU A 192 -13.36 -4.05 19.48
CA LEU A 192 -12.51 -4.81 18.57
C LEU A 192 -12.20 -6.18 19.16
N GLU A 193 -12.72 -7.22 18.53
CA GLU A 193 -12.45 -8.59 18.93
C GLU A 193 -11.42 -9.25 18.01
N PRO A 194 -10.40 -9.93 18.55
CA PRO A 194 -9.37 -10.58 17.74
C PRO A 194 -9.94 -11.79 16.96
N LEU A 195 -9.97 -11.68 15.63
CA LEU A 195 -10.37 -12.76 14.72
C LEU A 195 -9.25 -13.79 14.52
N ARG A 196 -8.04 -13.31 14.21
CA ARG A 196 -6.96 -14.18 13.74
C ARG A 196 -5.59 -13.62 14.09
N VAL A 197 -4.68 -14.51 14.45
CA VAL A 197 -3.23 -14.24 14.51
C VAL A 197 -2.55 -15.08 13.46
N LYS A 198 -1.66 -14.48 12.69
CA LYS A 198 -0.80 -15.18 11.73
C LYS A 198 0.63 -14.69 11.90
N SER A 199 1.57 -15.62 11.98
CA SER A 199 2.98 -15.33 11.76
C SER A 199 3.35 -15.65 10.32
N ASP A 200 4.17 -14.83 9.69
CA ASP A 200 4.71 -15.09 8.36
C ASP A 200 6.15 -15.64 8.43
N ASP A 201 6.66 -16.06 7.27
CA ASP A 201 8.00 -16.64 7.15
C ASP A 201 9.12 -15.60 7.38
N LEU A 202 8.78 -14.32 7.47
CA LEU A 202 9.69 -13.20 7.77
C LEU A 202 9.74 -12.88 9.27
N GLY A 203 9.04 -13.66 10.10
CA GLY A 203 8.97 -13.45 11.54
C GLY A 203 8.05 -12.31 11.95
N GLN A 204 7.22 -11.78 11.06
CA GLN A 204 6.19 -10.79 11.40
C GLN A 204 4.97 -11.48 11.99
N VAL A 205 4.26 -10.76 12.85
CA VAL A 205 2.99 -11.16 13.46
C VAL A 205 1.91 -10.19 13.00
N HIS A 206 0.81 -10.74 12.50
CA HIS A 206 -0.37 -10.02 12.06
C HIS A 206 -1.56 -10.42 12.92
N VAL A 207 -2.18 -9.44 13.57
CA VAL A 207 -3.37 -9.65 14.41
C VAL A 207 -4.53 -8.91 13.79
N LYS A 208 -5.51 -9.66 13.27
CA LYS A 208 -6.73 -9.15 12.65
C LYS A 208 -7.86 -9.09 13.67
N PHE A 209 -8.60 -7.99 13.67
CA PHE A 209 -9.72 -7.69 14.56
C PHE A 209 -11.00 -7.48 13.75
N GLN A 210 -12.10 -8.03 14.25
CA GLN A 210 -13.47 -7.71 13.83
C GLN A 210 -13.92 -6.47 14.59
N GLN A 211 -14.48 -5.49 13.88
CA GLN A 211 -15.13 -4.37 14.52
C GLN A 211 -16.56 -4.72 14.96
N TYR A 212 -16.91 -4.26 16.16
CA TYR A 212 -18.28 -4.17 16.65
C TYR A 212 -18.61 -2.70 16.90
N LEU A 213 -19.83 -2.28 16.53
CA LEU A 213 -20.38 -0.96 16.79
C LEU A 213 -21.76 -1.16 17.43
N HIS A 214 -22.02 -0.54 18.57
CA HIS A 214 -23.24 -0.77 19.36
C HIS A 214 -23.50 -2.25 19.67
N ASP A 215 -22.44 -3.02 19.97
CA ASP A 215 -22.46 -4.48 20.15
C ASP A 215 -22.90 -5.28 18.90
N LEU A 216 -23.01 -4.64 17.74
CA LEU A 216 -23.33 -5.27 16.46
C LEU A 216 -22.07 -5.42 15.61
N PRO A 217 -21.86 -6.57 14.95
CA PRO A 217 -20.70 -6.74 14.08
C PRO A 217 -20.79 -5.82 12.86
N VAL A 218 -19.66 -5.23 12.49
CA VAL A 218 -19.53 -4.43 11.27
C VAL A 218 -18.94 -5.32 10.16
N VAL A 219 -19.80 -5.89 9.33
CA VAL A 219 -19.39 -6.72 8.18
C VAL A 219 -18.63 -5.86 7.17
N GLY A 220 -17.35 -6.18 6.98
CA GLY A 220 -16.40 -5.35 6.20
C GLY A 220 -15.66 -4.30 7.02
N GLY A 221 -15.93 -4.21 8.33
CA GLY A 221 -15.18 -3.40 9.30
C GLY A 221 -14.15 -4.25 10.05
N GLU A 222 -12.89 -4.14 9.67
CA GLU A 222 -11.80 -4.93 10.23
C GLU A 222 -10.51 -4.10 10.32
N LEU A 223 -9.70 -4.34 11.35
CA LEU A 223 -8.36 -3.76 11.50
C LEU A 223 -7.32 -4.85 11.70
N THR A 224 -6.13 -4.66 11.15
CA THR A 224 -4.99 -5.58 11.29
C THR A 224 -3.79 -4.82 11.80
N VAL A 225 -3.23 -5.29 12.92
CA VAL A 225 -1.94 -4.80 13.45
C VAL A 225 -0.83 -5.65 12.89
N HIS A 226 0.18 -5.01 12.29
CA HIS A 226 1.36 -5.67 11.76
C HIS A 226 2.57 -5.29 12.62
N ALA A 227 3.19 -6.30 13.24
CA ALA A 227 4.30 -6.11 14.14
C ALA A 227 5.41 -7.14 13.92
N ASP A 228 6.64 -6.79 14.28
CA ASP A 228 7.75 -7.73 14.32
C ASP A 228 7.57 -8.74 15.45
N GLY A 229 7.66 -10.03 15.14
CA GLY A 229 7.34 -11.10 16.08
C GLY A 229 8.36 -11.32 17.19
N VAL A 230 9.55 -10.69 17.11
CA VAL A 230 10.61 -10.80 18.13
C VAL A 230 10.65 -9.55 18.99
N SER A 231 10.75 -8.38 18.37
CA SER A 231 10.84 -7.09 19.04
C SER A 231 9.49 -6.54 19.48
N GLY A 232 8.40 -6.98 18.85
CA GLY A 232 7.05 -6.44 19.05
C GLY A 232 6.84 -5.08 18.37
N ARG A 233 7.77 -4.60 17.55
CA ARG A 233 7.68 -3.28 16.91
C ARG A 233 6.53 -3.25 15.90
N VAL A 234 5.58 -2.34 16.07
CA VAL A 234 4.44 -2.16 15.19
C VAL A 234 4.83 -1.28 14.02
N HIS A 235 4.77 -1.82 12.80
CA HIS A 235 5.16 -1.10 11.58
C HIS A 235 3.97 -0.65 10.73
N ALA A 236 2.79 -1.26 10.93
CA ALA A 236 1.57 -0.80 10.28
C ALA A 236 0.31 -1.20 11.06
N VAL A 237 -0.73 -0.39 10.89
CA VAL A 237 -2.12 -0.79 11.13
C VAL A 237 -2.90 -0.55 9.85
N SER A 238 -3.56 -1.59 9.33
CA SER A 238 -4.31 -1.53 8.07
C SER A 238 -5.72 -2.09 8.23
N GLY A 239 -6.66 -1.64 7.40
CA GLY A 239 -8.02 -2.17 7.38
C GLY A 239 -9.07 -1.08 7.21
N ARG A 240 -10.35 -1.44 7.26
CA ARG A 240 -11.46 -0.49 7.15
C ARG A 240 -12.15 -0.42 8.50
N PHE A 241 -12.11 0.75 9.14
CA PHE A 241 -12.77 1.00 10.42
C PHE A 241 -13.88 2.04 10.23
N ILE A 242 -15.05 1.78 10.80
CA ILE A 242 -16.21 2.65 10.68
C ILE A 242 -16.41 3.42 11.98
N ALA A 243 -16.17 4.74 11.98
CA ALA A 243 -16.32 5.55 13.20
C ALA A 243 -17.76 5.58 13.73
N GLY A 244 -18.77 5.46 12.87
CA GLY A 244 -20.15 5.16 13.27
C GLY A 244 -20.94 6.29 13.94
N GLU A 245 -20.41 7.51 14.00
CA GLU A 245 -20.99 8.64 14.76
C GLU A 245 -22.44 9.01 14.38
N ASP A 246 -22.86 8.74 13.14
CA ASP A 246 -24.19 9.08 12.60
C ASP A 246 -25.04 7.83 12.21
N LEU A 247 -24.64 6.62 12.62
CA LEU A 247 -25.35 5.40 12.24
C LEU A 247 -26.50 5.05 13.19
N ALA A 248 -27.64 4.65 12.62
CA ALA A 248 -28.77 4.14 13.39
C ALA A 248 -28.40 2.86 14.13
N SER A 249 -28.87 2.69 15.37
CA SER A 249 -28.58 1.52 16.23
C SER A 249 -29.76 0.57 16.41
N GLU A 250 -30.96 0.96 15.97
CA GLU A 250 -32.20 0.19 16.16
C GLU A 250 -32.90 -0.04 14.81
N PRO A 251 -33.45 -1.25 14.56
CA PRO A 251 -34.21 -1.54 13.34
C PRO A 251 -35.60 -0.87 13.37
N GLU A 252 -36.10 -0.44 12.20
CA GLU A 252 -37.50 -0.02 12.04
C GLU A 252 -38.40 -1.13 11.45
N VAL A 253 -37.79 -2.18 10.88
CA VAL A 253 -38.46 -3.35 10.31
C VAL A 253 -37.94 -4.61 10.97
N GLU A 254 -38.86 -5.49 11.38
CA GLU A 254 -38.56 -6.82 11.94
C GLU A 254 -37.81 -7.70 10.94
N GLY A 255 -36.85 -8.49 11.42
CA GLY A 255 -35.92 -9.26 10.60
C GLY A 255 -36.60 -10.20 9.61
N GLU A 256 -37.60 -10.96 10.05
CA GLU A 256 -38.32 -11.90 9.17
C GLU A 256 -39.11 -11.16 8.08
N ALA A 257 -39.65 -9.97 8.38
CA ALA A 257 -40.38 -9.16 7.41
C ALA A 257 -39.43 -8.54 6.36
N ALA A 258 -38.27 -8.05 6.80
CA ALA A 258 -37.22 -7.55 5.92
C ALA A 258 -36.68 -8.65 5.01
N LEU A 259 -36.41 -9.83 5.57
CA LEU A 259 -35.91 -10.97 4.82
C LEU A 259 -36.95 -11.51 3.82
N ALA A 260 -38.22 -11.59 4.21
CA ALA A 260 -39.30 -12.01 3.29
C ALA A 260 -39.39 -11.08 2.06
N LYS A 261 -39.18 -9.77 2.24
CA LYS A 261 -39.13 -8.80 1.14
C LYS A 261 -37.94 -9.07 0.22
N VAL A 262 -36.75 -9.34 0.77
CA VAL A 262 -35.57 -9.72 -0.04
C VAL A 262 -35.79 -11.03 -0.80
N LEU A 263 -36.29 -12.07 -0.13
CA LEU A 263 -36.55 -13.37 -0.75
C LEU A 263 -37.55 -13.29 -1.91
N SER A 264 -38.53 -12.38 -1.85
CA SER A 264 -39.49 -12.17 -2.94
C SER A 264 -38.86 -11.68 -4.25
N GLY A 265 -37.65 -11.11 -4.18
CA GLY A 265 -36.84 -10.71 -5.34
C GLY A 265 -35.88 -11.80 -5.84
N LEU A 266 -35.80 -12.94 -5.17
CA LEU A 266 -34.94 -14.08 -5.54
C LEU A 266 -35.77 -15.18 -6.23
N PRO A 267 -35.11 -16.20 -6.83
CA PRO A 267 -35.80 -17.37 -7.37
C PRO A 267 -36.77 -18.01 -6.38
N ALA A 268 -37.83 -18.63 -6.89
CA ALA A 268 -38.96 -19.11 -6.06
C ALA A 268 -38.58 -20.20 -5.05
N ASP A 269 -37.42 -20.85 -5.21
CA ASP A 269 -36.87 -21.83 -4.28
C ASP A 269 -35.94 -21.20 -3.23
N ALA A 270 -35.78 -19.88 -3.22
CA ALA A 270 -34.96 -19.17 -2.25
C ALA A 270 -35.50 -19.35 -0.84
N ALA A 271 -34.65 -19.86 0.04
CA ALA A 271 -34.95 -20.09 1.44
C ALA A 271 -33.77 -19.65 2.30
N SER A 272 -34.09 -19.00 3.42
CA SER A 272 -33.07 -18.75 4.43
C SER A 272 -32.82 -19.99 5.26
N THR A 273 -31.57 -20.20 5.65
CA THR A 273 -31.16 -21.34 6.49
C THR A 273 -31.27 -21.05 7.98
N ASP A 274 -31.31 -19.76 8.36
CA ASP A 274 -31.18 -19.30 9.74
C ASP A 274 -32.04 -18.04 9.99
N ALA A 275 -32.19 -17.65 11.27
CA ALA A 275 -32.81 -16.38 11.62
C ALA A 275 -31.86 -15.21 11.24
N PRO A 276 -32.39 -14.07 10.76
CA PRO A 276 -31.56 -12.92 10.43
C PRO A 276 -30.92 -12.29 11.67
N ASP A 277 -29.62 -12.02 11.60
CA ASP A 277 -28.87 -11.29 12.63
C ASP A 277 -28.77 -9.80 12.27
N LEU A 278 -28.89 -8.92 13.26
CA LEU A 278 -28.73 -7.48 13.04
C LEU A 278 -27.23 -7.13 12.98
N VAL A 279 -26.80 -6.48 11.90
CA VAL A 279 -25.40 -6.13 11.66
C VAL A 279 -25.28 -4.74 11.04
N TYR A 280 -24.09 -4.16 11.06
CA TYR A 280 -23.73 -3.12 10.10
C TYR A 280 -23.08 -3.76 8.89
N VAL A 281 -23.51 -3.42 7.68
CA VAL A 281 -22.85 -3.86 6.45
C VAL A 281 -22.23 -2.67 5.74
N VAL A 282 -20.96 -2.82 5.40
CA VAL A 282 -20.18 -1.82 4.68
C VAL A 282 -20.25 -2.13 3.18
N THR A 283 -20.69 -1.15 2.39
CA THR A 283 -20.70 -1.21 0.92
C THR A 283 -19.65 -0.27 0.33
N GLU A 284 -19.56 -0.20 -1.00
CA GLU A 284 -18.70 0.76 -1.69
C GLU A 284 -19.05 2.20 -1.32
N ASP A 285 -20.35 2.52 -1.30
CA ASP A 285 -20.85 3.89 -1.17
C ASP A 285 -21.38 4.26 0.23
N SER A 286 -21.69 3.28 1.08
CA SER A 286 -22.39 3.54 2.35
C SER A 286 -22.17 2.46 3.42
N VAL A 287 -22.56 2.77 4.65
CA VAL A 287 -22.73 1.78 5.73
C VAL A 287 -24.20 1.78 6.13
N ALA A 288 -24.81 0.60 6.21
CA ALA A 288 -26.21 0.44 6.57
C ALA A 288 -26.37 -0.50 7.76
N LEU A 289 -27.33 -0.20 8.63
CA LEU A 289 -27.85 -1.17 9.59
C LEU A 289 -28.74 -2.15 8.80
N ALA A 290 -28.43 -3.44 8.85
CA ALA A 290 -29.09 -4.45 8.03
C ALA A 290 -29.28 -5.78 8.78
N TRP A 291 -30.32 -6.50 8.40
CA TRP A 291 -30.54 -7.89 8.74
C TRP A 291 -29.74 -8.77 7.79
N MET A 292 -28.73 -9.46 8.32
CA MET A 292 -27.94 -10.45 7.59
C MET A 292 -28.57 -11.82 7.75
N ALA A 293 -28.85 -12.49 6.65
CA ALA A 293 -29.28 -13.88 6.67
C ALA A 293 -28.55 -14.67 5.59
N GLU A 294 -28.25 -15.92 5.90
CA GLU A 294 -27.82 -16.86 4.88
C GLU A 294 -29.04 -17.36 4.08
N VAL A 295 -28.93 -17.32 2.76
CA VAL A 295 -29.98 -17.73 1.84
C VAL A 295 -29.42 -18.67 0.79
N THR A 296 -30.10 -19.80 0.60
CA THR A 296 -29.83 -20.75 -0.48
C THR A 296 -30.93 -20.70 -1.51
N TYR A 297 -30.58 -20.79 -2.80
CA TYR A 297 -31.53 -20.78 -3.92
C TYR A 297 -30.88 -21.37 -5.17
N THR A 298 -31.63 -21.68 -6.23
CA THR A 298 -31.06 -22.15 -7.50
C THR A 298 -31.10 -21.04 -8.54
N SER A 299 -29.95 -20.65 -9.06
CA SER A 299 -29.84 -19.73 -10.20
C SER A 299 -29.60 -20.48 -11.52
N ALA A 300 -29.48 -19.73 -12.61
CA ALA A 300 -29.02 -20.25 -13.91
C ALA A 300 -27.58 -20.81 -13.86
N ASP A 301 -26.84 -20.57 -12.79
CA ASP A 301 -25.47 -21.05 -12.57
C ASP A 301 -25.41 -22.26 -11.60
N GLY A 302 -26.55 -22.71 -11.07
CA GLY A 302 -26.64 -23.84 -10.15
C GLY A 302 -27.08 -23.44 -8.73
N PRO A 303 -26.83 -24.29 -7.71
CA PRO A 303 -27.11 -23.96 -6.32
C PRO A 303 -26.27 -22.78 -5.85
N GLU A 304 -26.93 -21.87 -5.15
CA GLU A 304 -26.37 -20.63 -4.62
C GLU A 304 -26.53 -20.61 -3.10
N ARG A 305 -25.64 -19.86 -2.46
CA ARG A 305 -25.55 -19.68 -1.02
C ARG A 305 -24.93 -18.31 -0.83
N ASP A 306 -25.70 -17.38 -0.33
CA ASP A 306 -25.29 -15.99 -0.13
C ASP A 306 -25.60 -15.58 1.30
N PHE A 307 -24.79 -14.69 1.86
CA PHE A 307 -25.33 -13.79 2.88
C PHE A 307 -26.04 -12.65 2.18
N VAL A 308 -27.33 -12.48 2.44
CA VAL A 308 -28.11 -11.32 1.99
C VAL A 308 -28.24 -10.33 3.13
N PHE A 309 -28.22 -9.05 2.80
CA PHE A 309 -28.33 -7.96 3.77
C PHE A 309 -29.56 -7.14 3.46
N ALA A 310 -30.61 -7.26 4.27
CA ALA A 310 -31.84 -6.49 4.14
C ALA A 310 -31.76 -5.25 5.03
N ASP A 311 -31.95 -4.06 4.46
CA ASP A 311 -31.91 -2.79 5.18
C ASP A 311 -32.89 -2.82 6.36
N ALA A 312 -32.39 -2.54 7.57
CA ALA A 312 -33.15 -2.70 8.80
C ALA A 312 -34.28 -1.67 8.95
N ARG A 313 -34.36 -0.67 8.05
CA ARG A 313 -35.38 0.39 8.08
C ARG A 313 -36.42 0.24 6.99
N THR A 314 -36.05 -0.34 5.85
CA THR A 314 -36.91 -0.42 4.65
C THR A 314 -37.19 -1.85 4.20
N GLY A 315 -36.41 -2.82 4.67
CA GLY A 315 -36.42 -4.21 4.21
C GLY A 315 -35.94 -4.39 2.76
N GLU A 316 -35.35 -3.36 2.14
CA GLU A 316 -34.77 -3.47 0.80
C GLU A 316 -33.42 -4.17 0.83
N LEU A 317 -33.06 -4.83 -0.27
CA LEU A 317 -31.76 -5.47 -0.37
C LEU A 317 -30.65 -4.41 -0.42
N VAL A 318 -29.75 -4.40 0.56
CA VAL A 318 -28.55 -3.54 0.58
C VAL A 318 -27.46 -4.15 -0.29
N THR A 319 -27.09 -5.40 -0.02
CA THR A 319 -26.05 -6.12 -0.77
C THR A 319 -26.19 -7.63 -0.57
N ARG A 320 -25.39 -8.39 -1.33
CA ARG A 320 -25.29 -9.85 -1.24
C ARG A 320 -23.82 -10.24 -1.26
N HIS A 321 -23.41 -11.10 -0.35
CA HIS A 321 -22.07 -11.66 -0.28
C HIS A 321 -22.12 -13.16 -0.58
N PRO A 322 -21.80 -13.57 -1.82
CA PRO A 322 -21.78 -14.98 -2.20
C PRO A 322 -20.84 -15.80 -1.32
N GLN A 323 -21.30 -16.94 -0.84
CA GLN A 323 -20.57 -17.87 0.02
C GLN A 323 -20.06 -19.10 -0.74
N HIS A 324 -20.49 -19.32 -1.97
CA HIS A 324 -19.88 -20.33 -2.84
C HIS A 324 -18.55 -19.81 -3.38
N HIS A 325 -17.44 -20.39 -2.91
CA HIS A 325 -16.20 -20.41 -3.67
C HIS A 325 -16.42 -21.37 -4.83
N ARG A 326 -16.81 -20.85 -5.99
CA ARG A 326 -17.07 -21.69 -7.16
C ARG A 326 -15.78 -22.32 -7.65
N ALA A 327 -15.86 -23.58 -8.06
CA ALA A 327 -14.93 -24.10 -9.04
C ALA A 327 -14.99 -23.22 -10.30
N LEU A 328 -13.88 -23.08 -11.03
CA LEU A 328 -13.80 -22.38 -12.31
C LEU A 328 -15.06 -22.60 -13.20
N VAL A 329 -15.92 -21.59 -13.33
CA VAL A 329 -17.10 -21.61 -14.21
C VAL A 329 -16.81 -20.76 -15.45
N ARG A 330 -16.93 -21.39 -16.62
CA ARG A 330 -16.74 -20.77 -17.93
C ARG A 330 -17.94 -21.08 -18.82
N LYS A 331 -18.51 -20.07 -19.46
CA LYS A 331 -19.58 -20.21 -20.45
C LYS A 331 -19.13 -19.62 -21.77
N VAL A 332 -19.35 -20.36 -22.85
CA VAL A 332 -19.02 -19.91 -24.22
C VAL A 332 -20.29 -19.85 -25.04
N TYR A 333 -20.41 -18.81 -25.86
CA TYR A 333 -21.58 -18.50 -26.66
C TYR A 333 -21.19 -18.33 -28.13
N ASP A 334 -22.11 -18.68 -29.02
CA ASP A 334 -22.05 -18.44 -30.45
C ASP A 334 -22.89 -17.20 -30.80
N ALA A 335 -22.22 -16.12 -31.24
CA ALA A 335 -22.87 -14.91 -31.73
C ALA A 335 -23.43 -15.07 -33.15
N LYS A 336 -23.17 -16.21 -33.82
CA LYS A 336 -23.71 -16.59 -35.13
C LYS A 336 -23.43 -15.57 -36.23
N LYS A 337 -22.26 -14.93 -36.18
CA LYS A 337 -21.85 -13.84 -37.06
C LYS A 337 -22.73 -12.59 -36.96
N GLY A 338 -23.53 -12.49 -35.90
CA GLY A 338 -24.26 -11.30 -35.51
C GLY A 338 -23.49 -10.49 -34.47
N GLU A 339 -24.06 -9.35 -34.09
CA GLU A 339 -23.50 -8.43 -33.09
C GLU A 339 -24.27 -8.47 -31.75
N SER A 340 -25.30 -9.32 -31.65
CA SER A 340 -26.07 -9.49 -30.41
C SER A 340 -25.34 -10.40 -29.44
N LEU A 341 -25.08 -9.87 -28.24
CA LEU A 341 -24.34 -10.55 -27.18
C LEU A 341 -25.28 -10.94 -26.02
N PRO A 342 -25.00 -12.03 -25.27
CA PRO A 342 -23.85 -12.95 -25.45
C PRO A 342 -24.01 -13.90 -26.65
N GLY A 343 -25.21 -14.04 -27.22
CA GLY A 343 -25.51 -15.00 -28.27
C GLY A 343 -26.11 -16.31 -27.71
N SER A 344 -25.92 -17.42 -28.42
CA SER A 344 -26.48 -18.72 -28.03
C SER A 344 -25.44 -19.53 -27.24
N GLU A 345 -25.75 -19.97 -26.03
CA GLU A 345 -24.80 -20.77 -25.25
C GLU A 345 -24.46 -22.09 -25.96
N ILE A 346 -23.16 -22.42 -26.02
CA ILE A 346 -22.64 -23.65 -26.59
C ILE A 346 -22.55 -24.69 -25.47
N ALA A 347 -23.26 -25.80 -25.61
CA ALA A 347 -23.17 -26.91 -24.66
C ALA A 347 -21.80 -27.61 -24.77
N ASN A 348 -21.16 -27.88 -23.63
CA ASN A 348 -19.88 -28.58 -23.52
C ASN A 348 -18.75 -28.00 -24.41
N PRO A 349 -18.44 -26.70 -24.30
CA PRO A 349 -17.55 -26.01 -25.24
C PRO A 349 -16.13 -26.60 -25.27
N GLY A 350 -15.61 -27.13 -24.15
CA GLY A 350 -14.30 -27.80 -24.13
C GLY A 350 -14.18 -29.07 -25.00
N SER A 351 -15.31 -29.63 -25.44
CA SER A 351 -15.38 -30.74 -26.39
C SER A 351 -16.04 -30.37 -27.72
N SER A 352 -16.26 -29.07 -27.97
CA SER A 352 -16.89 -28.58 -29.20
C SER A 352 -16.06 -28.95 -30.44
N ALA A 353 -16.76 -29.22 -31.55
CA ALA A 353 -16.14 -29.36 -32.87
C ALA A 353 -15.75 -28.00 -33.47
N ASP A 354 -16.39 -26.92 -33.02
CA ASP A 354 -15.92 -25.56 -33.31
C ASP A 354 -14.68 -25.27 -32.47
N LEU A 355 -13.56 -25.09 -33.17
CA LEU A 355 -12.27 -24.82 -32.55
C LEU A 355 -12.22 -23.46 -31.88
N SER A 356 -12.95 -22.45 -32.37
CA SER A 356 -12.97 -21.13 -31.72
C SER A 356 -13.62 -21.22 -30.34
N ALA A 357 -14.78 -21.88 -30.23
CA ALA A 357 -15.42 -22.12 -28.94
C ALA A 357 -14.56 -22.98 -28.00
N LYS A 358 -13.92 -24.03 -28.54
CA LYS A 358 -13.06 -24.92 -27.76
C LYS A 358 -11.83 -24.21 -27.23
N ASP A 359 -11.15 -23.43 -28.07
CA ASP A 359 -9.93 -22.70 -27.73
C ASP A 359 -10.27 -21.56 -26.75
N ALA A 360 -11.34 -20.78 -26.98
CA ALA A 360 -11.84 -19.78 -26.03
C ALA A 360 -12.09 -20.37 -24.63
N PHE A 361 -12.81 -21.51 -24.56
CA PHE A 361 -13.05 -22.19 -23.29
C PHE A 361 -11.77 -22.66 -22.61
N THR A 362 -10.86 -23.26 -23.40
CA THR A 362 -9.61 -23.84 -22.90
C THR A 362 -8.70 -22.74 -22.37
N TYR A 363 -8.45 -21.72 -23.18
CA TYR A 363 -7.54 -20.62 -22.85
C TYR A 363 -8.07 -19.73 -21.73
N ALA A 364 -9.38 -19.48 -21.64
CA ALA A 364 -9.95 -18.81 -20.47
C ALA A 364 -9.66 -19.56 -19.16
N GLY A 365 -9.67 -20.91 -19.21
CA GLY A 365 -9.30 -21.73 -18.05
C GLY A 365 -7.81 -21.73 -17.76
N THR A 366 -6.97 -21.75 -18.80
CA THR A 366 -5.52 -21.59 -18.67
C THR A 366 -5.17 -20.27 -17.98
N THR A 367 -5.78 -19.17 -18.41
CA THR A 367 -5.57 -17.84 -17.82
C THR A 367 -6.09 -17.79 -16.39
N TYR A 368 -7.27 -18.34 -16.11
CA TYR A 368 -7.77 -18.45 -14.73
C TYR A 368 -6.77 -19.20 -13.83
N ASN A 369 -6.28 -20.36 -14.28
CA ASN A 369 -5.34 -21.17 -13.49
C ASN A 369 -4.04 -20.40 -13.23
N PHE A 370 -3.53 -19.65 -14.21
CA PHE A 370 -2.37 -18.78 -13.99
C PHE A 370 -2.61 -17.78 -12.86
N TYR A 371 -3.73 -17.04 -12.87
CA TYR A 371 -4.07 -16.08 -11.81
C TYR A 371 -4.23 -16.76 -10.45
N LYS A 372 -4.90 -17.92 -10.41
CA LYS A 372 -5.10 -18.69 -9.18
C LYS A 372 -3.78 -19.22 -8.63
N ASP A 373 -2.96 -19.84 -9.46
CA ASP A 373 -1.72 -20.52 -9.07
C ASP A 373 -0.59 -19.53 -8.74
N ARG A 374 -0.51 -18.40 -9.44
CA ARG A 374 0.54 -17.40 -9.21
C ARG A 374 0.19 -16.39 -8.13
N PHE A 375 -1.08 -16.01 -8.03
CA PHE A 375 -1.48 -14.86 -7.21
C PHE A 375 -2.58 -15.20 -6.19
N GLY A 376 -3.12 -16.42 -6.18
CA GLY A 376 -4.23 -16.80 -5.32
C GLY A 376 -5.57 -16.16 -5.72
N ARG A 377 -5.62 -15.45 -6.86
CA ARG A 377 -6.80 -14.71 -7.31
C ARG A 377 -7.87 -15.66 -7.85
N ASP A 378 -9.10 -15.51 -7.36
CA ASP A 378 -10.24 -16.30 -7.82
C ASP A 378 -11.04 -15.56 -8.90
N SER A 379 -10.79 -15.90 -10.17
CA SER A 379 -11.39 -15.24 -11.35
C SER A 379 -11.05 -13.74 -11.47
N PHE A 380 -11.64 -13.05 -12.45
CA PHE A 380 -11.29 -11.67 -12.77
C PHE A 380 -11.69 -10.65 -11.71
N ASN A 381 -12.66 -10.96 -10.83
CA ASN A 381 -13.11 -10.08 -9.74
C ASN A 381 -12.54 -10.49 -8.36
N GLY A 382 -11.68 -11.51 -8.29
CA GLY A 382 -11.14 -12.03 -7.03
C GLY A 382 -12.14 -12.83 -6.18
N ALA A 383 -13.38 -13.01 -6.65
CA ALA A 383 -14.47 -13.66 -5.93
C ALA A 383 -15.22 -14.69 -6.79
N GLY A 384 -14.54 -15.33 -7.75
CA GLY A 384 -15.07 -16.49 -8.46
C GLY A 384 -16.14 -16.20 -9.52
N ALA A 385 -16.15 -14.99 -10.10
CA ALA A 385 -17.09 -14.65 -11.17
C ALA A 385 -17.02 -15.63 -12.36
N THR A 386 -18.18 -15.94 -12.94
CA THR A 386 -18.29 -16.74 -14.17
C THR A 386 -17.60 -16.01 -15.33
N ILE A 387 -16.75 -16.71 -16.07
CA ILE A 387 -16.07 -16.16 -17.26
C ILE A 387 -16.95 -16.43 -18.48
N HIS A 388 -17.48 -15.37 -19.09
CA HIS A 388 -18.30 -15.43 -20.30
C HIS A 388 -17.46 -15.07 -21.54
N SER A 389 -17.65 -15.83 -22.61
CA SER A 389 -16.96 -15.65 -23.90
C SER A 389 -17.91 -15.81 -25.08
N SER A 390 -17.97 -14.85 -25.99
CA SER A 390 -18.71 -14.98 -27.26
C SER A 390 -17.75 -15.13 -28.43
N VAL A 391 -17.92 -16.19 -29.22
CA VAL A 391 -17.18 -16.41 -30.47
C VAL A 391 -18.08 -16.13 -31.68
N HIS A 392 -17.47 -16.05 -32.87
CA HIS A 392 -18.16 -15.75 -34.13
C HIS A 392 -18.90 -14.40 -34.10
N PHE A 393 -18.28 -13.37 -33.49
CA PHE A 393 -18.85 -12.03 -33.45
C PHE A 393 -18.66 -11.31 -34.80
N SER A 394 -19.77 -10.85 -35.38
CA SER A 394 -19.83 -10.20 -36.70
C SER A 394 -19.20 -11.03 -37.83
N VAL A 395 -18.98 -10.44 -39.01
CA VAL A 395 -18.41 -11.11 -40.19
C VAL A 395 -17.07 -10.49 -40.54
N GLY A 396 -16.00 -11.31 -40.56
CA GLY A 396 -14.67 -10.82 -40.94
C GLY A 396 -14.08 -9.81 -39.95
N TYR A 397 -14.51 -9.87 -38.69
CA TYR A 397 -14.16 -8.88 -37.67
C TYR A 397 -12.75 -9.13 -37.13
N ASP A 398 -11.83 -8.24 -37.48
CA ASP A 398 -10.41 -8.27 -37.12
C ASP A 398 -10.16 -7.66 -35.73
N ASN A 399 -10.95 -8.04 -34.72
CA ASN A 399 -10.73 -7.59 -33.35
C ASN A 399 -11.34 -8.53 -32.29
N ALA A 400 -10.84 -8.41 -31.06
CA ALA A 400 -11.36 -8.99 -29.85
C ALA A 400 -11.49 -7.89 -28.79
N PHE A 401 -12.36 -8.07 -27.80
CA PHE A 401 -12.52 -7.09 -26.73
C PHE A 401 -13.19 -7.68 -25.48
N TRP A 402 -12.82 -7.16 -24.33
CA TRP A 402 -13.64 -7.16 -23.12
C TRP A 402 -14.62 -5.99 -23.14
N ASN A 403 -15.92 -6.26 -22.98
CA ASN A 403 -16.96 -5.24 -23.08
C ASN A 403 -17.46 -4.68 -21.73
N GLY A 404 -16.78 -5.02 -20.63
CA GLY A 404 -17.23 -4.73 -19.26
C GLY A 404 -17.95 -5.89 -18.57
N GLN A 405 -18.38 -6.91 -19.32
CA GLN A 405 -19.13 -8.08 -18.81
C GLN A 405 -18.64 -9.43 -19.34
N GLN A 406 -18.13 -9.47 -20.58
CA GLN A 406 -17.65 -10.69 -21.23
C GLN A 406 -16.56 -10.41 -22.26
N MET A 407 -15.81 -11.45 -22.62
CA MET A 407 -14.86 -11.42 -23.72
C MET A 407 -15.56 -11.75 -25.04
N VAL A 408 -15.22 -11.07 -26.12
CA VAL A 408 -15.84 -11.22 -27.45
C VAL A 408 -14.76 -11.37 -28.50
N TYR A 409 -14.91 -12.35 -29.38
CA TYR A 409 -13.92 -12.69 -30.39
C TYR A 409 -14.52 -12.71 -31.80
N GLY A 410 -13.92 -11.95 -32.71
CA GLY A 410 -14.16 -12.07 -34.14
C GLY A 410 -13.46 -13.28 -34.76
N ASP A 411 -13.97 -13.70 -35.92
CA ASP A 411 -13.36 -14.77 -36.72
C ASP A 411 -12.15 -14.29 -37.55
N GLY A 412 -11.89 -12.98 -37.57
CA GLY A 412 -10.92 -12.34 -38.45
C GLY A 412 -11.36 -12.33 -39.92
N SER A 413 -10.76 -11.45 -40.72
CA SER A 413 -11.00 -11.33 -42.16
C SER A 413 -10.31 -12.43 -42.98
N GLY A 414 -9.39 -13.18 -42.37
CA GLY A 414 -8.47 -14.09 -43.04
C GLY A 414 -7.29 -13.39 -43.71
N GLN A 415 -7.29 -12.05 -43.78
CA GLN A 415 -6.15 -11.27 -44.26
C GLN A 415 -5.25 -10.83 -43.10
N TYR A 416 -5.83 -10.16 -42.10
CA TYR A 416 -5.09 -9.66 -40.94
C TYR A 416 -5.18 -10.60 -39.76
N PHE A 417 -6.36 -11.17 -39.50
CA PHE A 417 -6.52 -12.18 -38.48
C PHE A 417 -7.21 -13.43 -39.01
N SER A 418 -6.81 -14.58 -38.48
CA SER A 418 -7.72 -15.73 -38.31
C SER A 418 -8.44 -15.61 -36.96
N SER A 419 -9.30 -16.57 -36.60
CA SER A 419 -10.10 -16.47 -35.36
C SER A 419 -9.28 -16.07 -34.14
N LEU A 420 -9.65 -14.96 -33.51
CA LEU A 420 -8.88 -14.35 -32.42
C LEU A 420 -9.02 -15.15 -31.12
N ALA A 421 -10.09 -15.94 -30.98
CA ALA A 421 -10.28 -16.88 -29.87
C ALA A 421 -9.25 -18.02 -29.84
N ARG A 422 -8.51 -18.20 -30.95
CA ARG A 422 -7.54 -19.29 -31.13
C ARG A 422 -6.12 -18.91 -30.74
N ASP A 423 -5.92 -17.69 -30.27
CA ASP A 423 -4.67 -17.27 -29.65
C ASP A 423 -4.80 -17.20 -28.13
N LEU A 424 -3.85 -17.84 -27.42
CA LEU A 424 -3.86 -17.86 -25.96
C LEU A 424 -3.58 -16.47 -25.40
N ASP A 425 -2.67 -15.72 -26.04
CA ASP A 425 -2.30 -14.40 -25.55
C ASP A 425 -3.44 -13.39 -25.71
N ILE A 426 -4.22 -13.44 -26.79
CA ILE A 426 -5.43 -12.63 -26.98
C ILE A 426 -6.44 -12.96 -25.87
N VAL A 427 -6.74 -14.25 -25.64
CA VAL A 427 -7.70 -14.62 -24.58
C VAL A 427 -7.22 -14.19 -23.19
N ALA A 428 -5.92 -14.29 -22.91
CA ALA A 428 -5.33 -13.82 -21.66
C ALA A 428 -5.35 -12.29 -21.54
N HIS A 429 -5.08 -11.57 -22.62
CA HIS A 429 -5.13 -10.12 -22.73
C HIS A 429 -6.55 -9.61 -22.44
N GLU A 430 -7.57 -10.16 -23.10
CA GLU A 430 -8.96 -9.77 -22.87
C GLU A 430 -9.43 -10.03 -21.44
N LEU A 431 -9.05 -11.17 -20.84
CA LEU A 431 -9.41 -11.46 -19.46
C LEU A 431 -8.67 -10.53 -18.47
N THR A 432 -7.48 -10.05 -18.84
CA THR A 432 -6.71 -9.12 -18.02
C THR A 432 -7.34 -7.72 -18.00
N HIS A 433 -8.00 -7.28 -19.08
CA HIS A 433 -8.83 -6.07 -19.02
C HIS A 433 -9.91 -6.16 -17.94
N ALA A 434 -10.55 -7.33 -17.80
CA ALA A 434 -11.51 -7.56 -16.73
C ALA A 434 -10.84 -7.46 -15.34
N VAL A 435 -9.64 -8.01 -15.16
CA VAL A 435 -8.88 -7.85 -13.91
C VAL A 435 -8.59 -6.36 -13.65
N THR A 436 -8.09 -5.62 -14.64
CA THR A 436 -7.82 -4.18 -14.51
C THR A 436 -9.06 -3.39 -14.12
N GLN A 437 -10.24 -3.72 -14.68
CA GLN A 437 -11.51 -3.06 -14.33
C GLN A 437 -11.88 -3.21 -12.85
N TYR A 438 -11.71 -4.40 -12.28
CA TYR A 438 -12.09 -4.69 -10.89
C TYR A 438 -11.02 -4.28 -9.87
N GLU A 439 -9.90 -3.69 -10.33
CA GLU A 439 -8.75 -3.32 -9.51
C GLU A 439 -8.42 -1.84 -9.70
N ALA A 440 -7.33 -1.49 -10.39
CA ALA A 440 -6.94 -0.09 -10.63
C ALA A 440 -7.96 0.73 -11.45
N ASN A 441 -8.86 0.07 -12.19
CA ASN A 441 -9.86 0.66 -13.07
C ASN A 441 -9.27 1.74 -14.01
N LEU A 442 -8.16 1.41 -14.66
CA LEU A 442 -7.40 2.33 -15.52
C LEU A 442 -8.28 2.86 -16.65
N VAL A 443 -8.49 4.18 -16.68
CA VAL A 443 -9.23 4.89 -17.73
C VAL A 443 -8.59 4.58 -19.08
N TYR A 444 -9.38 4.12 -20.03
CA TYR A 444 -8.94 3.69 -21.36
C TYR A 444 -8.66 4.89 -22.29
N GLN A 445 -7.74 5.75 -21.88
CA GLN A 445 -7.32 6.95 -22.60
C GLN A 445 -5.89 7.35 -22.23
N ASN A 446 -5.13 7.89 -23.18
CA ASN A 446 -3.78 8.44 -22.99
C ASN A 446 -2.85 7.44 -22.26
N GLN A 447 -2.12 7.90 -21.22
CA GLN A 447 -1.16 7.06 -20.50
C GLN A 447 -1.83 5.95 -19.67
N SER A 448 -2.96 6.24 -19.02
CA SER A 448 -3.68 5.22 -18.24
C SER A 448 -4.23 4.13 -19.15
N GLY A 449 -4.69 4.48 -20.36
CA GLY A 449 -5.11 3.50 -21.36
C GLY A 449 -3.94 2.71 -21.93
N ALA A 450 -2.79 3.35 -22.18
CA ALA A 450 -1.58 2.66 -22.60
C ALA A 450 -1.04 1.69 -21.53
N LEU A 451 -1.21 2.00 -20.25
CA LEU A 451 -0.92 1.09 -19.15
C LEU A 451 -1.96 -0.03 -19.05
N ASN A 452 -3.23 0.24 -19.31
CA ASN A 452 -4.27 -0.79 -19.38
C ASN A 452 -3.91 -1.86 -20.44
N GLU A 453 -3.58 -1.41 -21.66
CA GLU A 453 -3.05 -2.26 -22.74
C GLU A 453 -1.78 -3.01 -22.34
N ALA A 454 -0.79 -2.30 -21.80
CA ALA A 454 0.49 -2.90 -21.47
C ALA A 454 0.37 -3.96 -20.36
N PHE A 455 -0.48 -3.74 -19.35
CA PHE A 455 -0.68 -4.72 -18.29
C PHE A 455 -1.39 -5.98 -18.82
N SER A 456 -2.30 -5.84 -19.78
CA SER A 456 -2.90 -6.97 -20.50
C SER A 456 -1.85 -7.77 -21.29
N ASP A 457 -0.97 -7.10 -22.05
CA ASP A 457 0.15 -7.75 -22.76
C ASP A 457 1.15 -8.43 -21.79
N VAL A 458 1.48 -7.79 -20.68
CA VAL A 458 2.39 -8.31 -19.64
C VAL A 458 1.84 -9.61 -19.02
N MET A 459 0.56 -9.63 -18.69
CA MET A 459 -0.06 -10.83 -18.12
C MET A 459 -0.22 -11.93 -19.17
N ALA A 460 -0.54 -11.59 -20.42
CA ALA A 460 -0.58 -12.55 -21.53
C ALA A 460 0.77 -13.25 -21.75
N ALA A 461 1.87 -12.49 -21.83
CA ALA A 461 3.22 -13.04 -21.91
C ALA A 461 3.58 -13.91 -20.68
N SER A 462 3.11 -13.50 -19.50
CA SER A 462 3.33 -14.26 -18.25
C SER A 462 2.54 -15.58 -18.22
N VAL A 463 1.32 -15.60 -18.76
CA VAL A 463 0.50 -16.81 -18.96
C VAL A 463 1.21 -17.76 -19.93
N GLN A 464 1.69 -17.24 -21.07
CA GLN A 464 2.41 -18.04 -22.07
C GLN A 464 3.69 -18.66 -21.48
N ALA A 465 4.46 -17.90 -20.70
CA ALA A 465 5.63 -18.44 -20.01
C ALA A 465 5.24 -19.47 -18.93
N HIS A 466 4.14 -19.26 -18.22
CA HIS A 466 3.65 -20.19 -17.20
C HIS A 466 3.27 -21.55 -17.78
N VAL A 467 2.54 -21.58 -18.90
CA VAL A 467 2.22 -22.85 -19.59
C VAL A 467 3.46 -23.53 -20.14
N ALA A 468 4.51 -22.77 -20.47
CA ALA A 468 5.82 -23.29 -20.84
C ALA A 468 6.70 -23.68 -19.63
N GLY A 469 6.13 -23.85 -18.43
CA GLY A 469 6.86 -24.26 -17.24
C GLY A 469 7.76 -23.17 -16.65
N GLY A 470 7.46 -21.89 -16.93
CA GLY A 470 8.27 -20.74 -16.56
C GLY A 470 9.40 -20.42 -17.53
N VAL A 471 9.49 -21.13 -18.67
CA VAL A 471 10.51 -20.89 -19.68
C VAL A 471 10.17 -19.65 -20.50
N VAL A 472 11.11 -18.70 -20.54
CA VAL A 472 11.05 -17.51 -21.39
C VAL A 472 11.77 -17.81 -22.70
N SER A 473 11.12 -17.54 -23.82
CA SER A 473 11.67 -17.72 -25.18
C SER A 473 11.37 -16.52 -26.06
N ALA A 474 11.81 -16.55 -27.33
CA ALA A 474 11.47 -15.52 -28.30
C ALA A 474 9.94 -15.45 -28.58
N ALA A 475 9.20 -16.54 -28.34
CA ALA A 475 7.74 -16.54 -28.50
C ALA A 475 7.06 -15.74 -27.38
N THR A 476 7.61 -15.74 -26.16
CA THR A 476 7.06 -15.02 -24.99
C THR A 476 6.86 -13.53 -25.21
N TRP A 477 7.61 -12.95 -26.15
CA TRP A 477 7.60 -11.52 -26.43
C TRP A 477 6.79 -11.14 -27.67
N LYS A 478 6.09 -12.11 -28.28
CA LYS A 478 5.16 -11.87 -29.37
C LYS A 478 3.74 -11.85 -28.83
N LEU A 479 2.91 -11.01 -29.44
CA LEU A 479 1.48 -10.96 -29.17
C LEU A 479 0.70 -11.23 -30.45
N ALA A 480 -0.30 -12.10 -30.33
CA ALA A 480 -1.19 -12.59 -31.38
C ALA A 480 -0.49 -13.38 -32.50
N GLU A 481 0.67 -14.01 -32.27
CA GLU A 481 1.42 -14.69 -33.35
C GLU A 481 0.72 -15.92 -33.93
N ALA A 482 -0.24 -16.52 -33.23
CA ALA A 482 -0.99 -17.68 -33.73
C ALA A 482 -2.15 -17.25 -34.65
N SER A 483 -2.67 -16.03 -34.47
CA SER A 483 -3.82 -15.52 -35.23
C SER A 483 -3.49 -14.43 -36.24
N TRP A 484 -2.42 -13.65 -36.04
CA TRP A 484 -2.00 -12.55 -36.91
C TRP A 484 -1.47 -13.08 -38.25
N THR A 485 -1.89 -12.41 -39.34
CA THR A 485 -1.41 -12.60 -40.73
C THR A 485 -1.15 -14.07 -41.05
N PRO A 486 -2.17 -14.95 -41.05
CA PRO A 486 -1.99 -16.41 -41.02
C PRO A 486 -1.21 -17.01 -42.22
N THR A 487 -0.97 -16.22 -43.28
CA THR A 487 -0.14 -16.58 -44.43
C THR A 487 1.32 -16.14 -44.32
N THR A 488 1.67 -15.35 -43.31
CA THR A 488 3.01 -14.87 -43.00
C THR A 488 3.53 -15.65 -41.79
N SER A 489 4.73 -16.21 -41.90
CA SER A 489 5.28 -17.04 -40.82
C SER A 489 6.23 -16.24 -39.94
N GLY A 490 6.01 -16.30 -38.63
CA GLY A 490 6.94 -15.83 -37.63
C GLY A 490 6.85 -14.34 -37.29
N ASP A 491 5.87 -13.62 -37.86
CA ASP A 491 5.46 -12.30 -37.39
C ASP A 491 4.43 -12.40 -36.24
N ALA A 492 3.99 -11.25 -35.77
CA ALA A 492 3.08 -11.03 -34.64
C ALA A 492 2.48 -9.62 -34.76
N MET A 493 1.36 -9.36 -34.09
CA MET A 493 0.73 -8.03 -34.11
C MET A 493 1.57 -7.01 -33.32
N ARG A 494 2.12 -7.40 -32.16
CA ARG A 494 3.03 -6.57 -31.35
C ARG A 494 4.22 -7.39 -30.86
N TYR A 495 5.30 -6.70 -30.53
CA TYR A 495 6.54 -7.29 -30.02
C TYR A 495 7.00 -6.57 -28.75
N MET A 496 7.03 -7.24 -27.60
CA MET A 496 7.45 -6.61 -26.34
C MET A 496 8.96 -6.37 -26.27
N ASP A 497 9.76 -7.21 -26.94
CA ASP A 497 11.22 -7.10 -26.96
C ASP A 497 11.73 -6.04 -27.95
N ASP A 498 10.94 -5.76 -28.99
CA ASP A 498 11.20 -4.74 -30.01
C ASP A 498 9.88 -4.08 -30.47
N PRO A 499 9.28 -3.15 -29.68
CA PRO A 499 7.97 -2.59 -30.03
C PRO A 499 7.90 -1.93 -31.40
N ILE A 500 8.96 -1.22 -31.82
CA ILE A 500 9.01 -0.51 -33.11
C ILE A 500 8.87 -1.47 -34.32
N LYS A 501 9.13 -2.76 -34.13
CA LYS A 501 9.09 -3.78 -35.20
C LYS A 501 7.71 -3.97 -35.81
N ASP A 502 6.63 -3.68 -35.08
CA ASP A 502 5.27 -3.72 -35.64
C ASP A 502 4.95 -2.50 -36.53
N GLY A 503 5.83 -1.50 -36.56
CA GLY A 503 5.71 -0.30 -37.38
C GLY A 503 4.84 0.82 -36.80
N GLN A 504 4.27 0.65 -35.61
CA GLN A 504 3.34 1.61 -35.00
C GLN A 504 3.62 1.89 -33.51
N SER A 505 4.11 0.91 -32.76
CA SER A 505 4.32 1.03 -31.33
C SER A 505 5.54 1.88 -30.99
N TYR A 506 5.43 2.63 -29.91
CA TYR A 506 6.49 3.42 -29.31
C TYR A 506 7.13 2.64 -28.17
N ASP A 507 8.41 2.86 -27.97
CA ASP A 507 9.24 2.13 -26.99
C ASP A 507 10.00 3.06 -26.04
N TYR A 508 9.92 4.37 -26.27
CA TYR A 508 10.65 5.39 -25.53
C TYR A 508 9.73 6.57 -25.17
N TRP A 509 9.53 6.78 -23.87
CA TRP A 509 8.56 7.73 -23.31
C TRP A 509 8.72 9.18 -23.79
N PRO A 510 9.94 9.73 -23.95
CA PRO A 510 10.11 11.10 -24.47
C PRO A 510 9.62 11.30 -25.90
N THR A 511 9.59 10.24 -26.72
CA THR A 511 9.14 10.29 -28.13
C THR A 511 7.76 9.68 -28.34
N ARG A 512 7.04 9.35 -27.27
CA ARG A 512 5.71 8.74 -27.30
C ARG A 512 4.71 9.51 -28.17
N TYR A 513 3.67 8.83 -28.64
CA TYR A 513 2.56 9.45 -29.34
C TYR A 513 1.79 10.42 -28.42
N GLN A 514 1.47 11.62 -28.93
CA GLN A 514 0.76 12.69 -28.21
C GLN A 514 -0.51 13.17 -28.93
N GLY A 515 -0.92 12.48 -30.00
CA GLY A 515 -2.16 12.81 -30.74
C GLY A 515 -3.40 12.24 -30.06
N SER A 516 -4.56 12.37 -30.72
CA SER A 516 -5.86 11.95 -30.18
C SER A 516 -6.42 10.66 -30.78
N GLN A 517 -5.79 10.09 -31.80
CA GLN A 517 -6.21 8.80 -32.36
C GLN A 517 -6.00 7.70 -31.33
N ASP A 518 -6.73 6.58 -31.50
CA ASP A 518 -6.56 5.40 -30.65
C ASP A 518 -6.67 5.74 -29.15
N ASN A 519 -7.69 6.53 -28.80
CA ASN A 519 -7.92 7.04 -27.45
C ASN A 519 -6.70 7.77 -26.84
N GLY A 520 -5.87 8.43 -27.64
CA GLY A 520 -4.61 9.01 -27.19
C GLY A 520 -3.40 8.07 -27.29
N GLY A 521 -3.46 7.12 -28.24
CA GLY A 521 -2.40 6.15 -28.54
C GLY A 521 -2.25 5.08 -27.46
N VAL A 522 -3.35 4.46 -27.02
CA VAL A 522 -3.30 3.43 -25.98
C VAL A 522 -2.53 2.19 -26.45
N HIS A 523 -2.80 1.69 -27.65
CA HIS A 523 -2.07 0.56 -28.24
C HIS A 523 -0.69 1.00 -28.76
N LEU A 524 -0.56 2.27 -29.21
CA LEU A 524 0.70 2.81 -29.70
C LEU A 524 1.74 2.96 -28.58
N ASN A 525 1.33 3.47 -27.41
CA ASN A 525 2.24 3.78 -26.32
C ASN A 525 2.46 2.61 -25.34
N SER A 526 1.65 1.54 -25.39
CA SER A 526 1.80 0.36 -24.53
C SER A 526 3.17 -0.30 -24.69
N GLY A 527 3.77 -0.21 -25.88
CA GLY A 527 5.13 -0.69 -26.18
C GLY A 527 6.21 -0.19 -25.21
N ILE A 528 6.03 0.98 -24.60
CA ILE A 528 6.98 1.55 -23.61
C ILE A 528 7.02 0.68 -22.34
N ALA A 529 5.85 0.33 -21.80
CA ALA A 529 5.76 -0.50 -20.60
C ALA A 529 6.02 -1.99 -20.92
N ASN A 530 5.64 -2.45 -22.13
CA ASN A 530 5.98 -3.78 -22.61
C ASN A 530 7.51 -4.00 -22.65
N LEU A 531 8.25 -3.03 -23.18
CA LEU A 531 9.71 -3.10 -23.22
C LEU A 531 10.33 -2.98 -21.81
N ALA A 532 9.77 -2.15 -20.93
CA ALA A 532 10.22 -2.08 -19.53
C ALA A 532 10.06 -3.43 -18.84
N PHE A 533 8.90 -4.07 -18.96
CA PHE A 533 8.66 -5.41 -18.41
C PHE A 533 9.61 -6.45 -19.01
N LYS A 534 9.78 -6.48 -20.32
CA LYS A 534 10.72 -7.40 -20.99
C LYS A 534 12.13 -7.24 -20.44
N LEU A 535 12.63 -6.00 -20.31
CA LEU A 535 13.96 -5.73 -19.77
C LEU A 535 14.07 -6.12 -18.30
N LEU A 536 13.01 -5.91 -17.50
CA LEU A 536 12.96 -6.37 -16.11
C LEU A 536 13.08 -7.90 -16.03
N VAL A 537 12.44 -8.64 -16.95
CA VAL A 537 12.50 -10.10 -16.99
C VAL A 537 13.87 -10.61 -17.42
N THR A 538 14.35 -10.18 -18.59
CA THR A 538 15.55 -10.78 -19.23
C THR A 538 16.84 -10.05 -18.94
N GLY A 539 16.76 -8.82 -18.45
CA GLY A 539 17.87 -7.88 -18.42
C GLY A 539 18.25 -7.37 -19.82
N GLY A 540 19.31 -6.57 -19.86
CA GLY A 540 19.89 -6.01 -21.07
C GLY A 540 19.67 -4.50 -21.20
N VAL A 541 19.96 -3.97 -22.38
CA VAL A 541 19.86 -2.55 -22.71
C VAL A 541 18.66 -2.29 -23.61
N HIS A 542 18.24 -1.02 -23.68
CA HIS A 542 17.26 -0.60 -24.67
C HIS A 542 17.74 -0.99 -26.09
N PRO A 543 16.97 -1.74 -26.89
CA PRO A 543 17.39 -2.31 -28.18
C PRO A 543 17.85 -1.28 -29.24
N ARG A 544 17.39 -0.02 -29.14
CA ARG A 544 17.88 1.11 -29.96
C ARG A 544 18.86 2.06 -29.25
N GLY A 545 19.33 1.70 -28.06
CA GLY A 545 20.29 2.51 -27.31
C GLY A 545 19.79 3.92 -26.95
N LYS A 546 18.47 4.10 -26.73
CA LYS A 546 17.89 5.41 -26.36
C LYS A 546 18.41 5.93 -25.01
N THR A 547 18.83 5.01 -24.15
CA THR A 547 19.53 5.27 -22.89
C THR A 547 20.71 4.31 -22.76
N ALA A 548 21.69 4.66 -21.91
CA ALA A 548 22.84 3.81 -21.60
C ALA A 548 22.56 2.78 -20.48
N ASN A 549 21.36 2.79 -19.89
CA ASN A 549 21.02 1.94 -18.75
C ASN A 549 21.01 0.46 -19.14
N ASN A 550 21.71 -0.35 -18.33
CA ASN A 550 21.71 -1.80 -18.44
C ASN A 550 20.92 -2.39 -17.26
N VAL A 551 19.88 -3.16 -17.58
CA VAL A 551 18.95 -3.74 -16.61
C VAL A 551 19.45 -5.12 -16.22
N THR A 552 19.49 -5.40 -14.92
CA THR A 552 19.69 -6.76 -14.42
C THR A 552 18.35 -7.49 -14.43
N GLY A 553 18.26 -8.60 -15.16
CA GLY A 553 17.03 -9.39 -15.24
C GLY A 553 16.71 -10.11 -13.94
N ILE A 554 15.45 -10.05 -13.50
CA ILE A 554 14.98 -10.70 -12.27
C ILE A 554 14.12 -11.95 -12.53
N GLY A 555 13.89 -12.27 -13.80
CA GLY A 555 13.08 -13.40 -14.23
C GLY A 555 11.57 -13.15 -14.18
N ILE A 556 10.83 -13.92 -14.98
CA ILE A 556 9.41 -13.65 -15.25
C ILE A 556 8.51 -13.82 -14.03
N THR A 557 8.82 -14.77 -13.15
CA THR A 557 8.03 -15.01 -11.92
C THR A 557 8.04 -13.81 -10.98
N LYS A 558 9.21 -13.19 -10.76
CA LYS A 558 9.32 -12.01 -9.88
C LYS A 558 8.72 -10.78 -10.56
N ALA A 559 9.05 -10.56 -11.83
CA ALA A 559 8.56 -9.41 -12.59
C ALA A 559 7.03 -9.41 -12.70
N SER A 560 6.39 -10.55 -13.00
CA SER A 560 4.94 -10.63 -13.13
C SER A 560 4.23 -10.43 -11.78
N LYS A 561 4.80 -10.90 -10.67
CA LYS A 561 4.28 -10.60 -9.32
C LYS A 561 4.36 -9.12 -8.99
N ILE A 562 5.47 -8.46 -9.32
CA ILE A 562 5.65 -7.01 -9.11
C ILE A 562 4.62 -6.22 -9.91
N PHE A 563 4.41 -6.55 -11.19
CA PHE A 563 3.41 -5.89 -12.02
C PHE A 563 1.99 -6.19 -11.54
N TYR A 564 1.69 -7.42 -11.13
CA TYR A 564 0.38 -7.76 -10.56
C TYR A 564 0.09 -6.95 -9.29
N ASP A 565 1.01 -6.89 -8.34
CA ASP A 565 0.83 -6.12 -7.10
C ASP A 565 0.71 -4.62 -7.36
N ALA A 566 1.47 -4.09 -8.34
CA ALA A 566 1.30 -2.72 -8.81
C ALA A 566 -0.14 -2.45 -9.28
N LEU A 567 -0.71 -3.36 -10.08
CA LEU A 567 -2.07 -3.24 -10.61
C LEU A 567 -3.15 -3.30 -9.51
N VAL A 568 -3.04 -4.23 -8.57
CA VAL A 568 -4.12 -4.50 -7.60
C VAL A 568 -4.01 -3.72 -6.29
N THR A 569 -2.87 -3.09 -6.02
CA THR A 569 -2.63 -2.41 -4.73
C THR A 569 -2.35 -0.92 -4.87
N TYR A 570 -1.61 -0.50 -5.89
CA TYR A 570 -0.98 0.82 -5.91
C TYR A 570 -1.49 1.74 -7.04
N LEU A 571 -1.82 1.17 -8.21
CA LEU A 571 -2.30 1.95 -9.35
C LEU A 571 -3.72 2.49 -9.13
N GLN A 572 -3.97 3.68 -9.69
CA GLN A 572 -5.25 4.38 -9.64
C GLN A 572 -5.73 4.65 -11.08
N SER A 573 -7.02 4.92 -11.25
CA SER A 573 -7.68 4.97 -12.56
C SER A 573 -7.05 5.94 -13.57
N THR A 574 -6.41 7.02 -13.13
CA THR A 574 -5.77 8.02 -14.01
C THR A 574 -4.24 7.92 -14.04
N ALA A 575 -3.68 6.74 -13.74
CA ALA A 575 -2.23 6.55 -13.65
C ALA A 575 -1.46 6.96 -14.91
N THR A 576 -0.30 7.57 -14.70
CA THR A 576 0.70 7.88 -15.72
C THR A 576 1.81 6.83 -15.75
N PHE A 577 2.67 6.83 -16.78
CA PHE A 577 3.83 5.92 -16.82
C PHE A 577 4.76 6.09 -15.61
N GLN A 578 4.86 7.30 -15.07
CA GLN A 578 5.63 7.53 -13.85
C GLN A 578 4.95 6.94 -12.61
N ASP A 579 3.61 6.97 -12.54
CA ASP A 579 2.87 6.29 -11.48
C ASP A 579 3.09 4.77 -11.56
N ALA A 580 3.10 4.19 -12.77
CA ALA A 580 3.45 2.79 -12.97
C ALA A 580 4.89 2.44 -12.54
N ARG A 581 5.85 3.33 -12.82
CA ARG A 581 7.22 3.19 -12.29
C ARG A 581 7.22 3.15 -10.76
N ASN A 582 6.52 4.08 -10.11
CA ASN A 582 6.46 4.15 -8.65
C ASN A 582 5.73 2.96 -8.04
N ALA A 583 4.59 2.57 -8.61
CA ALA A 583 3.78 1.44 -8.16
C ALA A 583 4.54 0.11 -8.24
N THR A 584 5.25 -0.13 -9.35
CA THR A 584 6.10 -1.32 -9.50
C THR A 584 7.30 -1.30 -8.56
N ALA A 585 7.89 -0.13 -8.27
CA ALA A 585 8.96 -0.01 -7.28
C ALA A 585 8.47 -0.25 -5.85
N GLN A 586 7.27 0.24 -5.51
CA GLN A 586 6.62 -0.01 -4.21
C GLN A 586 6.27 -1.48 -4.04
N ALA A 587 5.69 -2.11 -5.06
CA ALA A 587 5.46 -3.55 -5.07
C ALA A 587 6.75 -4.34 -4.87
N ALA A 588 7.82 -4.02 -5.62
CA ALA A 588 9.12 -4.67 -5.44
C ALA A 588 9.69 -4.45 -4.03
N THR A 589 9.52 -3.25 -3.46
CA THR A 589 9.95 -2.92 -2.10
C THR A 589 9.18 -3.74 -1.06
N ALA A 590 7.87 -3.89 -1.21
CA ALA A 590 7.06 -4.69 -0.30
C ALA A 590 7.40 -6.19 -0.34
N ILE A 591 7.75 -6.71 -1.52
CA ILE A 591 8.07 -8.14 -1.70
C ILE A 591 9.54 -8.45 -1.31
N HIS A 592 10.47 -7.55 -1.63
CA HIS A 592 11.91 -7.84 -1.60
C HIS A 592 12.73 -6.91 -0.68
N GLY A 593 12.13 -5.83 -0.16
CA GLY A 593 12.81 -4.79 0.62
C GLY A 593 13.35 -3.64 -0.24
N ALA A 594 13.46 -2.45 0.35
CA ALA A 594 13.79 -1.21 -0.36
C ALA A 594 15.19 -1.20 -1.00
N ALA A 595 16.15 -1.88 -0.38
CA ALA A 595 17.54 -1.97 -0.87
C ALA A 595 17.80 -3.20 -1.76
N SER A 596 16.75 -3.86 -2.26
CA SER A 596 16.87 -5.09 -3.05
C SER A 596 17.34 -4.86 -4.48
N ALA A 597 17.94 -5.90 -5.07
CA ALA A 597 18.31 -5.89 -6.49
C ALA A 597 17.08 -5.78 -7.40
N GLU A 598 15.92 -6.27 -6.94
CA GLU A 598 14.65 -6.20 -7.65
C GLU A 598 14.12 -4.77 -7.75
N VAL A 599 14.17 -4.00 -6.67
CA VAL A 599 13.82 -2.57 -6.72
C VAL A 599 14.74 -1.84 -7.69
N ALA A 600 16.06 -2.04 -7.57
CA ALA A 600 17.03 -1.43 -8.49
C ALA A 600 16.76 -1.81 -9.97
N ALA A 601 16.42 -3.07 -10.24
CA ALA A 601 16.07 -3.55 -11.58
C ALA A 601 14.79 -2.90 -12.13
N VAL A 602 13.77 -2.70 -11.30
CA VAL A 602 12.54 -1.98 -11.68
C VAL A 602 12.86 -0.56 -12.11
N HIS A 603 13.60 0.20 -11.29
CA HIS A 603 13.98 1.56 -11.67
C HIS A 603 14.86 1.58 -12.94
N ALA A 604 15.79 0.62 -13.08
CA ALA A 604 16.63 0.50 -14.26
C ALA A 604 15.80 0.24 -15.52
N ALA A 605 14.78 -0.63 -15.45
CA ALA A 605 13.89 -0.95 -16.55
C ALA A 605 13.06 0.25 -17.03
N TRP A 606 12.42 0.98 -16.11
CA TRP A 606 11.69 2.20 -16.46
C TRP A 606 12.59 3.34 -16.95
N THR A 607 13.80 3.45 -16.38
CA THR A 607 14.80 4.40 -16.87
C THR A 607 15.25 4.05 -18.28
N ALA A 608 15.41 2.75 -18.60
CA ALA A 608 15.84 2.31 -19.92
C ALA A 608 14.88 2.75 -21.04
N VAL A 609 13.58 2.87 -20.74
CA VAL A 609 12.55 3.35 -21.66
C VAL A 609 12.24 4.85 -21.50
N GLY A 610 13.05 5.58 -20.73
CA GLY A 610 12.99 7.05 -20.60
C GLY A 610 11.84 7.58 -19.75
N VAL A 611 11.19 6.72 -18.94
CA VAL A 611 10.15 7.16 -18.01
C VAL A 611 10.83 7.83 -16.80
N PRO A 612 10.49 9.09 -16.48
CA PRO A 612 11.16 9.83 -15.41
C PRO A 612 10.95 9.19 -14.03
N GLY A 613 11.96 9.32 -13.17
CA GLY A 613 12.00 8.82 -11.78
C GLY A 613 13.44 8.53 -11.36
N ASP A 614 13.74 8.60 -10.06
CA ASP A 614 15.11 8.40 -9.55
C ASP A 614 15.40 6.90 -9.33
N PRO A 615 16.53 6.34 -9.81
CA PRO A 615 17.03 5.00 -9.46
C PRO A 615 17.38 4.76 -7.98
N GLY A 616 17.47 5.80 -7.15
CA GLY A 616 17.79 5.70 -5.72
C GLY A 616 16.59 5.71 -4.78
N SER A 617 15.36 5.75 -5.29
CA SER A 617 14.16 5.96 -4.48
C SER A 617 13.43 4.66 -4.15
N GLY A 618 13.70 4.11 -2.96
CA GLY A 618 12.69 3.36 -2.22
C GLY A 618 11.51 4.31 -1.95
N GLY A 619 10.56 4.33 -2.87
CA GLY A 619 9.65 5.45 -3.06
C GLY A 619 8.46 5.47 -2.10
N GLY A 620 8.53 6.34 -1.10
CA GLY A 620 7.39 7.23 -0.81
C GLY A 620 7.09 8.07 -2.05
N GLY A 621 5.83 8.03 -2.51
CA GLY A 621 5.40 8.60 -3.78
C GLY A 621 5.24 10.13 -3.76
N GLY A 622 5.38 10.73 -4.94
CA GLY A 622 5.06 12.15 -5.19
C GLY A 622 5.40 12.66 -6.60
N GLY A 623 4.68 12.19 -7.63
CA GLY A 623 4.37 12.81 -8.93
C GLY A 623 5.34 13.80 -9.61
N GLY A 624 6.03 13.36 -10.67
CA GLY A 624 6.66 14.23 -11.66
C GLY A 624 5.67 14.70 -12.72
N GLY A 625 4.83 15.67 -12.35
CA GLY A 625 4.24 16.57 -13.35
C GLY A 625 5.33 17.49 -13.91
N SER A 626 5.25 17.86 -15.19
CA SER A 626 5.97 19.03 -15.68
C SER A 626 5.49 20.25 -14.86
N CYS A 627 6.36 20.81 -14.01
CA CYS A 627 6.01 22.01 -13.26
C CYS A 627 5.84 23.19 -14.21
N THR A 628 4.61 23.68 -14.32
CA THR A 628 4.29 24.96 -14.97
C THR A 628 4.23 26.05 -13.90
N GLY A 629 4.98 27.13 -14.07
CA GLY A 629 5.03 28.21 -13.09
C GLY A 629 6.05 29.29 -13.43
N THR A 630 6.18 30.28 -12.55
CA THR A 630 7.23 31.29 -12.64
C THR A 630 8.57 30.68 -12.25
N GLN A 631 9.60 30.97 -13.04
CA GLN A 631 10.97 30.53 -12.76
C GLN A 631 11.72 31.52 -11.89
N TYR A 632 12.40 31.00 -10.90
CA TYR A 632 13.29 31.71 -10.00
C TYR A 632 14.67 31.07 -10.06
N GLN A 633 15.70 31.89 -10.24
CA GLN A 633 17.09 31.45 -10.30
C GLN A 633 17.79 31.85 -8.99
N GLY A 634 18.70 31.00 -8.52
CA GLY A 634 19.51 31.30 -7.35
C GLY A 634 20.83 30.53 -7.33
N THR A 635 21.65 30.81 -6.34
CA THR A 635 22.97 30.18 -6.17
C THR A 635 23.19 29.88 -4.69
N LEU A 636 23.56 28.64 -4.37
CA LEU A 636 23.90 28.22 -3.02
C LEU A 636 25.42 28.05 -2.92
N SER A 637 26.01 28.60 -1.85
CA SER A 637 27.47 28.67 -1.67
C SER A 637 28.11 27.40 -1.12
N GLY A 638 27.32 26.42 -0.68
CA GLY A 638 27.79 25.20 -0.03
C GLY A 638 26.76 24.63 0.94
N ALA A 639 27.10 23.52 1.60
CA ALA A 639 26.25 22.89 2.62
C ALA A 639 25.81 23.89 3.70
N GLY A 640 24.53 23.85 4.06
CA GLY A 640 23.88 24.77 4.98
C GLY A 640 23.46 26.12 4.39
N ALA A 641 23.81 26.43 3.14
CA ALA A 641 23.33 27.65 2.47
C ALA A 641 21.83 27.52 2.15
N GLN A 642 21.06 28.59 2.33
CA GLN A 642 19.63 28.63 2.03
C GLN A 642 19.26 29.91 1.30
N GLN A 643 18.23 29.85 0.45
CA GLN A 643 17.67 31.01 -0.22
C GLN A 643 16.14 30.91 -0.30
N ALA A 644 15.46 31.96 0.14
CA ALA A 644 14.01 32.06 0.06
C ALA A 644 13.54 32.53 -1.33
N GLN A 645 12.37 32.06 -1.76
CA GLN A 645 11.73 32.36 -3.03
C GLN A 645 10.23 32.65 -2.84
N PRO A 646 9.65 33.62 -3.56
CA PRO A 646 10.23 34.35 -4.69
C PRO A 646 11.17 35.49 -4.26
N ASN A 647 12.40 35.53 -4.80
CA ASN A 647 13.40 36.59 -4.66
C ASN A 647 13.66 37.06 -3.21
N GLY A 648 13.79 36.13 -2.26
CA GLY A 648 14.00 36.44 -0.85
C GLY A 648 12.74 36.93 -0.11
N SER A 649 11.56 36.76 -0.72
CA SER A 649 10.28 37.23 -0.19
C SER A 649 9.22 36.11 -0.17
N TYR A 650 7.96 36.50 0.04
CA TYR A 650 6.79 35.62 0.11
C TYR A 650 5.72 36.06 -0.90
N TYR A 651 4.73 35.21 -1.11
CA TYR A 651 3.52 35.49 -1.90
C TYR A 651 2.26 35.21 -1.08
N GLN A 652 1.12 35.73 -1.52
CA GLN A 652 -0.17 35.58 -0.82
C GLN A 652 -1.19 34.86 -1.69
N THR A 653 -2.00 33.99 -1.08
CA THR A 653 -3.22 33.43 -1.67
C THR A 653 -4.44 33.89 -0.87
N THR A 654 -5.54 34.21 -1.57
CA THR A 654 -6.80 34.69 -0.95
C THR A 654 -7.85 33.58 -0.77
N ALA A 655 -7.56 32.38 -1.28
CA ALA A 655 -8.43 31.21 -1.20
C ALA A 655 -7.58 29.94 -1.05
N THR A 656 -8.23 28.80 -0.79
CA THR A 656 -7.57 27.50 -0.85
C THR A 656 -7.12 27.21 -2.28
N LYS A 657 -5.82 26.94 -2.45
CA LYS A 657 -5.15 26.80 -3.74
C LYS A 657 -4.13 25.66 -3.69
N THR A 658 -3.77 25.13 -4.86
CA THR A 658 -2.72 24.12 -4.97
C THR A 658 -1.40 24.80 -5.32
N HIS A 659 -0.46 24.74 -4.39
CA HIS A 659 0.91 25.24 -4.50
C HIS A 659 1.78 24.16 -5.13
N LYS A 660 2.37 24.44 -6.30
CA LYS A 660 3.26 23.52 -7.00
C LYS A 660 4.62 24.12 -7.22
N ALA A 661 5.69 23.36 -7.03
CA ALA A 661 7.04 23.78 -7.33
C ALA A 661 7.94 22.62 -7.75
N CYS A 662 8.89 22.88 -8.63
CA CYS A 662 9.97 21.96 -8.98
C CYS A 662 11.31 22.68 -8.93
N LEU A 663 12.29 22.07 -8.29
CA LEU A 663 13.67 22.53 -8.20
C LEU A 663 14.55 21.70 -9.13
N THR A 664 15.51 22.35 -9.79
CA THR A 664 16.63 21.70 -10.45
C THR A 664 17.92 22.41 -10.08
N GLY A 665 18.94 21.64 -9.70
CA GLY A 665 20.29 22.13 -9.43
C GLY A 665 21.38 21.27 -10.09
N PRO A 666 22.66 21.54 -9.79
CA PRO A 666 23.77 20.89 -10.47
C PRO A 666 23.90 19.40 -10.14
N ASN A 667 24.42 18.60 -11.07
CA ASN A 667 24.71 17.19 -10.82
C ASN A 667 25.75 17.02 -9.69
N GLY A 668 25.52 16.07 -8.79
CA GLY A 668 26.41 15.81 -7.64
C GLY A 668 26.25 16.80 -6.49
N THR A 669 25.14 17.55 -6.46
CA THR A 669 24.73 18.37 -5.32
C THR A 669 23.38 17.89 -4.79
N ASP A 670 23.10 18.22 -3.54
CA ASP A 670 21.92 17.84 -2.80
C ASP A 670 21.25 19.13 -2.28
N PHE A 671 20.25 19.61 -3.04
CA PHE A 671 19.50 20.80 -2.71
C PHE A 671 18.05 20.44 -2.40
N ASP A 672 17.61 20.75 -1.20
CA ASP A 672 16.25 20.51 -0.72
C ASP A 672 15.32 21.67 -1.04
N LEU A 673 14.03 21.37 -1.11
CA LEU A 673 12.95 22.34 -1.31
C LEU A 673 11.93 22.27 -0.18
N TYR A 674 11.61 23.43 0.39
CA TYR A 674 10.62 23.59 1.44
C TYR A 674 9.55 24.60 1.02
N LEU A 675 8.30 24.36 1.38
CA LEU A 675 7.22 25.34 1.32
C LEU A 675 6.81 25.70 2.75
N LEU A 676 6.82 26.99 3.06
CA LEU A 676 6.44 27.52 4.36
C LEU A 676 5.20 28.40 4.25
N LYS A 677 4.34 28.34 5.26
CA LYS A 677 3.15 29.20 5.43
C LYS A 677 3.31 30.06 6.67
N TRP A 678 2.97 31.34 6.59
CA TRP A 678 2.91 32.23 7.74
C TRP A 678 1.72 31.88 8.63
N ASN A 679 1.98 31.63 9.92
CA ASN A 679 0.95 31.28 10.90
C ASN A 679 0.52 32.46 11.80
N GLY A 680 1.05 33.67 11.57
CA GLY A 680 0.78 34.85 12.38
C GLY A 680 1.99 35.32 13.20
N SER A 681 2.91 34.42 13.55
CA SER A 681 4.12 34.74 14.33
C SER A 681 5.41 34.17 13.74
N ALA A 682 5.34 33.11 12.93
CA ALA A 682 6.49 32.48 12.30
C ALA A 682 6.13 31.83 10.95
N TRP A 683 7.16 31.51 10.17
CA TRP A 683 7.05 30.65 9.00
C TRP A 683 7.04 29.20 9.46
N ALA A 684 5.93 28.49 9.21
CA ALA A 684 5.79 27.07 9.49
C ALA A 684 5.92 26.29 8.18
N GLN A 685 6.78 25.27 8.15
CA GLN A 685 6.86 24.38 6.99
C GLN A 685 5.54 23.61 6.82
N VAL A 686 4.99 23.64 5.62
CA VAL A 686 3.73 22.97 5.27
C VAL A 686 3.90 21.89 4.19
N ALA A 687 5.00 21.94 3.44
CA ALA A 687 5.43 20.85 2.57
C ALA A 687 6.95 20.91 2.39
N LYS A 688 7.55 19.79 2.01
CA LYS A 688 8.98 19.69 1.69
C LYS A 688 9.26 18.56 0.70
N SER A 689 10.42 18.60 0.09
CA SER A 689 11.01 17.60 -0.79
C SER A 689 12.52 17.65 -0.54
N GLU A 690 13.09 16.53 -0.08
CA GLU A 690 14.48 16.38 0.38
C GLU A 690 15.06 15.08 -0.22
N THR A 691 15.09 14.96 -1.55
CA THR A 691 15.78 13.85 -2.21
C THR A 691 17.29 14.02 -2.07
N ALA A 692 18.07 12.96 -2.26
CA ALA A 692 19.53 13.05 -2.21
C ALA A 692 20.16 13.80 -3.42
N THR A 693 19.38 14.59 -4.15
CA THR A 693 19.76 15.29 -5.37
C THR A 693 19.16 16.67 -5.39
N SER A 694 19.69 17.59 -6.20
CA SER A 694 19.07 18.90 -6.39
C SER A 694 17.83 18.90 -7.29
N SER A 695 17.06 17.81 -7.33
CA SER A 695 15.84 17.68 -8.15
C SER A 695 14.62 17.42 -7.27
N GLU A 696 13.96 18.50 -6.84
CA GLU A 696 12.88 18.43 -5.86
C GLU A 696 11.52 18.80 -6.45
N SER A 697 10.43 18.31 -5.85
CA SER A 697 9.09 18.72 -6.27
C SER A 697 8.09 18.77 -5.11
N ILE A 698 7.23 19.79 -5.10
CA ILE A 698 6.18 19.98 -4.10
C ILE A 698 4.84 20.15 -4.81
N SER A 699 3.80 19.50 -4.31
CA SER A 699 2.39 19.80 -4.62
C SER A 699 1.58 19.79 -3.32
N TYR A 700 1.04 20.93 -2.92
CA TYR A 700 0.40 21.13 -1.61
C TYR A 700 -0.89 21.94 -1.73
N VAL A 701 -2.00 21.45 -1.17
CA VAL A 701 -3.25 22.20 -1.09
C VAL A 701 -3.23 23.06 0.17
N GLY A 702 -3.09 24.37 -0.01
CA GLY A 702 -2.97 25.35 1.08
C GLY A 702 -4.16 26.29 1.13
N THR A 703 -4.71 26.49 2.32
CA THR A 703 -5.73 27.55 2.61
C THR A 703 -5.19 28.97 2.34
N ALA A 704 -6.06 29.98 2.28
CA ALA A 704 -5.65 31.38 2.17
C ALA A 704 -4.58 31.77 3.21
N GLY A 705 -3.57 32.54 2.80
CA GLY A 705 -2.47 32.94 3.66
C GLY A 705 -1.23 33.40 2.89
N TYR A 706 -0.14 33.62 3.61
CA TYR A 706 1.17 33.97 3.04
C TYR A 706 2.06 32.73 2.98
N TYR A 707 2.79 32.58 1.88
CA TYR A 707 3.63 31.42 1.58
C TYR A 707 5.00 31.86 1.06
N THR A 708 6.05 31.10 1.36
CA THR A 708 7.39 31.26 0.77
C THR A 708 8.00 29.88 0.54
N TYR A 709 8.82 29.75 -0.49
CA TYR A 709 9.63 28.56 -0.71
C TYR A 709 11.04 28.81 -0.17
N THR A 710 11.68 27.78 0.38
CA THR A 710 13.11 27.83 0.73
C THR A 710 13.83 26.73 -0.03
N VAL A 711 14.91 27.10 -0.72
CA VAL A 711 15.85 26.15 -1.32
C VAL A 711 17.07 26.08 -0.41
N ALA A 712 17.41 24.89 0.10
CA ALA A 712 18.56 24.69 0.97
C ALA A 712 19.58 23.77 0.31
N SER A 713 20.86 23.96 0.59
CA SER A 713 21.91 23.00 0.20
C SER A 713 22.18 22.11 1.38
N TYR A 714 21.82 20.84 1.28
CA TYR A 714 22.30 19.82 2.19
C TYR A 714 23.76 19.50 1.87
N SER A 715 24.12 19.37 0.59
CA SER A 715 25.50 19.22 0.16
C SER A 715 25.78 19.83 -1.22
N GLY A 716 27.02 20.29 -1.44
CA GLY A 716 27.44 20.89 -2.70
C GLY A 716 27.07 22.37 -2.87
N ALA A 717 27.54 22.96 -3.97
CA ALA A 717 27.36 24.38 -4.27
C ALA A 717 27.05 24.57 -5.75
N GLY A 718 26.32 25.62 -6.09
CA GLY A 718 26.05 26.00 -7.47
C GLY A 718 24.67 26.60 -7.69
N ASN A 719 24.34 26.77 -8.97
CA ASN A 719 23.14 27.47 -9.42
C ASN A 719 21.95 26.51 -9.49
N TYR A 720 20.78 26.96 -9.05
CA TYR A 720 19.52 26.23 -9.17
C TYR A 720 18.46 27.03 -9.90
N THR A 721 17.49 26.33 -10.48
CA THR A 721 16.24 26.85 -11.03
C THR A 721 15.06 26.27 -10.26
N LEU A 722 14.23 27.14 -9.66
CA LEU A 722 12.95 26.78 -9.07
C LEU A 722 11.82 27.24 -9.98
N THR A 723 10.95 26.33 -10.42
CA THR A 723 9.72 26.66 -11.16
C THR A 723 8.53 26.49 -10.23
N ALA A 724 7.84 27.58 -9.84
CA ALA A 724 6.73 27.54 -8.89
C ALA A 724 5.46 28.22 -9.41
N GLY A 725 4.30 27.63 -9.10
CA GLY A 725 2.99 28.11 -9.52
C GLY A 725 1.89 27.83 -8.48
N VAL A 726 0.78 28.55 -8.59
CA VAL A 726 -0.40 28.39 -7.73
C VAL A 726 -1.61 28.20 -8.63
N GLN A 727 -2.35 27.10 -8.44
CA GLN A 727 -3.53 26.72 -9.22
C GLN A 727 -4.81 26.87 -8.40
#